data_AF-A0AAD5DSG2-F1
#
_entry.id   AF-A0AAD5DSG2-F1
#
_cell.length_a   1.000
_cell.length_b   1.000
_cell.length_c   1.000
_cell.angle_alpha   90.00
_cell.angle_beta   90.00
_cell.angle_gamma   90.00
#
_symmetry.space_group_name_H-M   'P 1'
#
loop_
_entity.id
_entity.type
_entity.pdbx_description
1 polymer ?
#
loop_
_entity_poly.entity_id
_entity_poly.type
_entity_poly.pdbx_seq_one_letter_code
_entity_poly.pdbx_strand_id
1 'polypeptide(L)'
;MPTARRLVLEDGSVWHGFAFGHTGTEVGEVVFNTSLTGYQEILTDPSYKGQFVVFTYPHIGNVGINAGDMESEQVHMGGVIVRDLSITVSNYRANMSLDEYLKQQKVMGIAGVDTRAITRRLRVTGCLNGAITTDPSISDEELLQRCKSWTIVGKDLIKEVTCKEPYEWKEGTEEEWEFAKAAKSVNGAARYKVVAYDYGIKTNILRRLASFGCDVTVVPADFPAEKVLDMNPDGVFFSNGPGDPSAVPYAVDNAKKILGKKPAFGICMGHQVLGQALGGKTFKLKFGHHGGNHPLRHTPTGRIEISAQNHNFAVDPATLPDEVEVSLINLNDGTCAGMLHPGLKAMTVQSHPEASPGPHDSDVAFEQFIGFMAEARKQRVVGRPFSRTRALSARVVAMAPSQQTIDGARAAIAAVIKEKHCNPILIRLAWHDAGTYSVEAAKQLPHPRAGGATGSIRFKPEMSHGANAGLPNALALLTPIKEQFPEMGWADLIQLASAVAVQEAGGPFIPLRLGRKDAASEEDCTPDGRLPAAAAPFPAGEATPAQHLRNVFYRMGLNDQEIVALSGAHTLGRARPDRSGFGKESTKYTKDGPGAPGGSSWTVQWLKFDNSYFRDIYEQKNADLLVLPTDACIFEDEAFKPFAEKYLASQDAFFQDYVAAHLKLSELGVEWDGEPVTLTA
;
A
#
# COMPACT_ATOMS: atom_id res chain seq x y z
N MET A 1 -42.40 -7.69 -33.44
CA MET A 1 -42.25 -8.33 -32.12
C MET A 1 -40.79 -8.75 -31.99
N PRO A 2 -40.12 -8.50 -30.86
CA PRO A 2 -38.77 -9.02 -30.65
C PRO A 2 -38.80 -10.55 -30.70
N THR A 3 -37.79 -11.18 -31.30
CA THR A 3 -37.68 -12.64 -31.38
C THR A 3 -37.52 -13.22 -29.98
N ALA A 4 -38.32 -14.22 -29.60
CA ALA A 4 -38.23 -14.86 -28.29
C ALA A 4 -36.92 -15.62 -28.11
N ARG A 5 -36.36 -15.61 -26.90
CA ARG A 5 -35.15 -16.35 -26.52
C ARG A 5 -35.31 -16.96 -25.13
N ARG A 6 -34.75 -18.15 -24.93
CA ARG A 6 -34.75 -18.87 -23.65
C ARG A 6 -33.33 -19.03 -23.12
N LEU A 7 -33.19 -18.93 -21.80
CA LEU A 7 -32.01 -19.34 -21.05
C LEU A 7 -32.44 -20.47 -20.10
N VAL A 8 -31.81 -21.64 -20.22
CA VAL A 8 -32.01 -22.78 -19.32
C VAL A 8 -30.71 -23.02 -18.58
N LEU A 9 -30.75 -23.18 -17.25
CA LEU A 9 -29.57 -23.53 -16.44
C LEU A 9 -29.62 -25.00 -16.02
N GLU A 10 -28.46 -25.56 -15.67
CA GLU A 10 -28.31 -26.97 -15.30
C GLU A 10 -29.08 -27.39 -14.03
N ASP A 11 -29.54 -26.43 -13.22
CA ASP A 11 -30.42 -26.65 -12.07
C ASP A 11 -31.91 -26.71 -12.45
N GLY A 12 -32.23 -26.62 -13.74
CA GLY A 12 -33.58 -26.69 -14.30
C GLY A 12 -34.32 -25.36 -14.35
N SER A 13 -33.70 -24.25 -13.94
CA SER A 13 -34.33 -22.94 -14.02
C SER A 13 -34.36 -22.40 -15.45
N VAL A 14 -35.49 -21.76 -15.81
CA VAL A 14 -35.77 -21.26 -17.17
C VAL A 14 -36.13 -19.78 -17.12
N TRP A 15 -35.50 -18.97 -17.98
CA TRP A 15 -35.84 -17.57 -18.20
C TRP A 15 -36.23 -17.33 -19.66
N HIS A 16 -37.29 -16.56 -19.83
CA HIS A 16 -37.76 -16.10 -21.13
C HIS A 16 -37.41 -14.63 -21.30
N GLY A 17 -36.87 -14.30 -22.46
CA GLY A 17 -36.50 -12.96 -22.82
C GLY A 17 -36.56 -12.75 -24.32
N PHE A 18 -35.88 -11.70 -24.76
CA PHE A 18 -35.84 -11.26 -26.13
C PHE A 18 -34.44 -11.43 -26.70
N ALA A 19 -34.35 -11.93 -27.93
CA ALA A 19 -33.10 -12.10 -28.63
C ALA A 19 -32.53 -10.75 -29.08
N PHE A 20 -31.23 -10.59 -28.89
CA PHE A 20 -30.39 -9.65 -29.62
C PHE A 20 -29.07 -10.35 -29.99
N GLY A 21 -28.26 -9.74 -30.85
CA GLY A 21 -27.09 -10.40 -31.41
C GLY A 21 -27.46 -11.53 -32.37
N HIS A 22 -26.60 -12.54 -32.46
CA HIS A 22 -26.77 -13.71 -33.32
C HIS A 22 -27.92 -14.62 -32.86
N THR A 23 -28.49 -15.42 -33.77
CA THR A 23 -29.52 -16.44 -33.50
C THR A 23 -28.92 -17.84 -33.54
N GLY A 24 -29.36 -18.75 -32.67
CA GLY A 24 -28.78 -20.09 -32.60
C GLY A 24 -29.10 -20.79 -31.29
N THR A 25 -28.29 -21.80 -30.96
CA THR A 25 -28.29 -22.51 -29.68
C THR A 25 -26.85 -22.77 -29.25
N GLU A 26 -26.47 -22.33 -28.07
CA GLU A 26 -25.12 -22.50 -27.51
C GLU A 26 -25.21 -22.89 -26.04
N VAL A 27 -24.14 -23.50 -25.53
CA VAL A 27 -23.98 -23.87 -24.12
C VAL A 27 -22.67 -23.31 -23.58
N GLY A 28 -22.70 -22.75 -22.38
CA GLY A 28 -21.53 -22.20 -21.71
C GLY A 28 -21.70 -22.09 -20.20
N GLU A 29 -20.60 -21.80 -19.50
CA GLU A 29 -20.64 -21.53 -18.06
C GLU A 29 -21.22 -20.15 -17.81
N VAL A 30 -22.26 -20.03 -16.98
CA VAL A 30 -22.90 -18.76 -16.67
C VAL A 30 -22.23 -18.12 -15.47
N VAL A 31 -21.64 -16.95 -15.69
CA VAL A 31 -21.02 -16.08 -14.69
C VAL A 31 -21.76 -14.74 -14.62
N PHE A 32 -21.56 -13.95 -13.57
CA PHE A 32 -22.09 -12.60 -13.49
C PHE A 32 -20.99 -11.58 -13.26
N ASN A 33 -21.07 -10.41 -13.88
CA ASN A 33 -20.10 -9.32 -13.70
C ASN A 33 -20.77 -8.07 -13.08
N THR A 34 -20.12 -7.49 -12.06
CA THR A 34 -20.62 -6.34 -11.28
C THR A 34 -20.23 -4.97 -11.81
N SER A 35 -19.42 -4.89 -12.87
CA SER A 35 -19.03 -3.63 -13.49
C SER A 35 -20.24 -2.87 -14.04
N LEU A 36 -20.31 -1.58 -13.71
CA LEU A 36 -21.39 -0.69 -14.16
C LEU A 36 -21.13 -0.08 -15.54
N THR A 37 -19.85 -0.05 -15.94
CA THR A 37 -19.37 0.48 -17.22
C THR A 37 -18.37 -0.50 -17.82
N GLY A 38 -18.07 -0.31 -19.11
CA GLY A 38 -17.03 -1.08 -19.79
C GLY A 38 -17.49 -2.44 -20.33
N TYR A 39 -18.75 -2.54 -20.75
CA TYR A 39 -19.28 -3.81 -21.27
C TYR A 39 -18.55 -4.25 -22.55
N GLN A 40 -17.98 -3.33 -23.33
CA GLN A 40 -17.27 -3.68 -24.57
C GLN A 40 -15.91 -4.33 -24.28
N GLU A 41 -15.17 -3.74 -23.36
CA GLU A 41 -13.90 -4.24 -22.87
C GLU A 41 -14.10 -5.63 -22.25
N ILE A 42 -15.20 -5.85 -21.51
CA ILE A 42 -15.60 -7.17 -20.99
C ILE A 42 -15.95 -8.15 -22.11
N LEU A 43 -16.66 -7.72 -23.16
CA LEU A 43 -16.99 -8.56 -24.32
C LEU A 43 -15.75 -9.12 -25.01
N THR A 44 -14.71 -8.32 -25.05
CA THR A 44 -13.50 -8.57 -25.84
C THR A 44 -12.33 -9.05 -24.98
N ASP A 45 -12.55 -9.29 -23.69
CA ASP A 45 -11.58 -9.96 -22.83
C ASP A 45 -11.54 -11.47 -23.15
N PRO A 46 -10.40 -12.02 -23.60
CA PRO A 46 -10.26 -13.44 -23.93
C PRO A 46 -10.56 -14.40 -22.78
N SER A 47 -10.48 -13.93 -21.54
CA SER A 47 -10.67 -14.74 -20.34
C SER A 47 -12.12 -15.25 -20.19
N TYR A 48 -13.10 -14.62 -20.87
CA TYR A 48 -14.50 -15.09 -20.90
C TYR A 48 -14.79 -16.19 -21.93
N LYS A 49 -13.79 -16.72 -22.63
CA LYS A 49 -14.00 -17.79 -23.61
C LYS A 49 -14.78 -18.96 -23.01
N GLY A 50 -15.87 -19.35 -23.67
CA GLY A 50 -16.75 -20.45 -23.21
C GLY A 50 -17.73 -20.06 -22.10
N GLN A 51 -17.82 -18.79 -21.71
CA GLN A 51 -18.71 -18.31 -20.65
C GLN A 51 -19.83 -17.42 -21.18
N PHE A 52 -20.98 -17.44 -20.51
CA PHE A 52 -22.08 -16.50 -20.71
C PHE A 52 -22.07 -15.49 -19.56
N VAL A 53 -22.05 -14.19 -19.88
CA VAL A 53 -21.91 -13.15 -18.86
C VAL A 53 -23.26 -12.49 -18.58
N VAL A 54 -23.68 -12.59 -17.32
CA VAL A 54 -24.80 -11.85 -16.76
C VAL A 54 -24.31 -10.50 -16.27
N PHE A 55 -24.70 -9.43 -16.96
CA PHE A 55 -24.42 -8.08 -16.50
C PHE A 55 -25.41 -7.69 -15.40
N THR A 56 -24.89 -7.32 -14.23
CA THR A 56 -25.73 -6.92 -13.10
C THR A 56 -26.27 -5.50 -13.25
N TYR A 57 -25.54 -4.61 -13.93
CA TYR A 57 -26.03 -3.28 -14.27
C TYR A 57 -27.17 -3.42 -15.31
N PRO A 58 -28.35 -2.82 -15.06
CA PRO A 58 -29.54 -3.18 -15.81
C PRO A 58 -29.53 -2.72 -17.28
N HIS A 59 -28.93 -1.56 -17.59
CA HIS A 59 -28.94 -0.98 -18.93
C HIS A 59 -27.58 -1.18 -19.62
N ILE A 60 -27.55 -2.03 -20.64
CA ILE A 60 -26.33 -2.36 -21.38
C ILE A 60 -26.48 -1.93 -22.85
N GLY A 61 -25.41 -1.39 -23.44
CA GLY A 61 -25.39 -0.88 -24.82
C GLY A 61 -25.52 0.64 -24.96
N ASN A 62 -25.63 1.38 -23.86
CA ASN A 62 -25.94 2.82 -23.83
C ASN A 62 -24.93 3.68 -24.63
N VAL A 63 -23.66 3.26 -24.65
CA VAL A 63 -22.56 4.01 -25.29
C VAL A 63 -22.09 3.39 -26.61
N GLY A 64 -22.84 2.42 -27.14
CA GLY A 64 -22.49 1.74 -28.40
C GLY A 64 -21.20 0.94 -28.30
N ILE A 65 -20.53 0.81 -29.45
CA ILE A 65 -19.25 0.11 -29.63
C ILE A 65 -18.31 1.00 -30.45
N ASN A 66 -17.01 0.97 -30.14
CA ASN A 66 -15.98 1.72 -30.86
C ASN A 66 -14.62 0.99 -30.88
N ALA A 67 -13.72 1.30 -31.81
CA ALA A 67 -12.46 0.56 -31.92
C ALA A 67 -11.49 0.75 -30.74
N GLY A 68 -11.60 1.85 -29.98
CA GLY A 68 -10.68 2.18 -28.89
C GLY A 68 -10.84 1.31 -27.65
N ASP A 69 -12.06 0.82 -27.39
CA ASP A 69 -12.43 0.04 -26.20
C ASP A 69 -12.33 -1.48 -26.43
N MET A 70 -11.57 -1.90 -27.44
CA MET A 70 -11.33 -3.32 -27.75
C MET A 70 -10.12 -3.85 -26.97
N GLU A 71 -10.33 -4.88 -26.15
CA GLU A 71 -9.26 -5.57 -25.42
C GLU A 71 -8.66 -6.77 -26.17
N SER A 72 -9.23 -7.12 -27.32
CA SER A 72 -8.69 -8.08 -28.29
C SER A 72 -9.36 -7.86 -29.64
N GLU A 73 -9.08 -8.70 -30.65
CA GLU A 73 -9.61 -8.53 -32.01
C GLU A 73 -11.10 -8.88 -32.16
N GLN A 74 -11.71 -9.60 -31.19
CA GLN A 74 -13.06 -10.15 -31.32
C GLN A 74 -13.76 -10.32 -29.97
N VAL A 75 -15.05 -10.69 -30.00
CA VAL A 75 -15.78 -11.09 -28.79
C VAL A 75 -15.41 -12.53 -28.44
N HIS A 76 -15.02 -12.76 -27.18
CA HIS A 76 -14.60 -14.08 -26.72
C HIS A 76 -15.67 -14.81 -25.90
N MET A 77 -16.54 -14.08 -25.21
CA MET A 77 -17.63 -14.70 -24.45
C MET A 77 -18.63 -15.40 -25.36
N GLY A 78 -19.18 -16.52 -24.88
CA GLY A 78 -20.16 -17.31 -25.62
C GLY A 78 -21.56 -16.68 -25.68
N GLY A 79 -21.88 -15.75 -24.78
CA GLY A 79 -23.20 -15.15 -24.71
C GLY A 79 -23.35 -14.02 -23.70
N VAL A 80 -24.34 -13.16 -23.95
CA VAL A 80 -24.59 -11.92 -23.21
C VAL A 80 -25.98 -11.96 -22.57
N ILE A 81 -26.08 -11.74 -21.26
CA ILE A 81 -27.36 -11.80 -20.53
C ILE A 81 -27.57 -10.45 -19.83
N VAL A 82 -28.63 -9.74 -20.20
CA VAL A 82 -28.91 -8.37 -19.72
C VAL A 82 -30.35 -8.20 -19.28
N ARG A 83 -30.58 -7.24 -18.38
CA ARG A 83 -31.94 -6.87 -17.99
C ARG A 83 -32.62 -6.06 -19.08
N ASP A 84 -31.92 -5.06 -19.60
CA ASP A 84 -32.43 -4.12 -20.58
C ASP A 84 -31.32 -3.77 -21.59
N LEU A 85 -31.61 -3.98 -22.86
CA LEU A 85 -30.73 -3.55 -23.96
C LEU A 85 -31.12 -2.12 -24.33
N SER A 86 -30.16 -1.20 -24.33
CA SER A 86 -30.43 0.21 -24.63
C SER A 86 -31.09 0.38 -25.98
N ILE A 87 -32.23 1.09 -26.00
CA ILE A 87 -32.97 1.43 -27.22
C ILE A 87 -32.23 2.49 -28.05
N THR A 88 -31.42 3.33 -27.39
CA THR A 88 -30.67 4.41 -28.02
C THR A 88 -29.21 4.34 -27.62
N VAL A 89 -28.33 4.49 -28.61
CA VAL A 89 -26.89 4.66 -28.42
C VAL A 89 -26.60 6.15 -28.37
N SER A 90 -25.96 6.63 -27.30
CA SER A 90 -25.66 8.05 -27.12
C SER A 90 -24.29 8.25 -26.48
N ASN A 91 -23.25 8.24 -27.31
CA ASN A 91 -21.90 8.61 -26.94
C ASN A 91 -21.17 9.11 -28.19
N TYR A 92 -20.34 10.15 -28.05
CA TYR A 92 -19.60 10.72 -29.19
C TYR A 92 -18.59 9.74 -29.81
N ARG A 93 -18.13 8.74 -29.05
CA ARG A 93 -17.20 7.70 -29.51
C ARG A 93 -17.89 6.57 -30.25
N ALA A 94 -19.22 6.44 -30.14
CA ALA A 94 -19.95 5.29 -30.66
C ALA A 94 -19.95 5.24 -32.19
N ASN A 95 -19.62 4.06 -32.75
CA ASN A 95 -19.69 3.81 -34.19
C ASN A 95 -20.79 2.82 -34.58
N MET A 96 -21.25 2.00 -33.64
CA MET A 96 -22.32 1.01 -33.88
C MET A 96 -23.04 0.63 -32.58
N SER A 97 -24.21 0.02 -32.69
CA SER A 97 -24.92 -0.53 -31.53
C SER A 97 -24.36 -1.89 -31.08
N LEU A 98 -24.64 -2.25 -29.83
CA LEU A 98 -24.26 -3.56 -29.28
C LEU A 98 -24.93 -4.72 -30.05
N ASP A 99 -26.20 -4.59 -30.42
CA ASP A 99 -26.92 -5.63 -31.17
C ASP A 99 -26.29 -5.90 -32.55
N GLU A 100 -25.97 -4.83 -33.28
CA GLU A 100 -25.27 -4.93 -34.57
C GLU A 100 -23.90 -5.60 -34.41
N TYR A 101 -23.15 -5.22 -33.37
CA TYR A 101 -21.82 -5.78 -33.13
C TYR A 101 -21.88 -7.27 -32.79
N LEU A 102 -22.76 -7.69 -31.89
CA LEU A 102 -22.91 -9.11 -31.57
C LEU A 102 -23.42 -9.95 -32.75
N LYS A 103 -24.24 -9.38 -33.64
CA LYS A 103 -24.62 -10.04 -34.91
C LYS A 103 -23.41 -10.28 -35.80
N GLN A 104 -22.53 -9.29 -35.95
CA GLN A 104 -21.30 -9.40 -36.75
C GLN A 104 -20.34 -10.44 -36.16
N GLN A 105 -20.19 -10.43 -34.83
CA GLN A 105 -19.32 -11.32 -34.08
C GLN A 105 -19.91 -12.73 -33.87
N LYS A 106 -21.15 -12.96 -34.33
CA LYS A 106 -21.90 -14.21 -34.17
C LYS A 106 -22.10 -14.63 -32.71
N VAL A 107 -22.26 -13.67 -31.81
CA VAL A 107 -22.48 -13.89 -30.37
C VAL A 107 -23.93 -13.62 -30.00
N MET A 108 -24.49 -14.45 -29.12
CA MET A 108 -25.92 -14.38 -28.75
C MET A 108 -26.15 -13.53 -27.51
N GLY A 109 -27.17 -12.67 -27.54
CA GLY A 109 -27.65 -11.90 -26.39
C GLY A 109 -29.09 -12.20 -25.98
N ILE A 110 -29.39 -12.31 -24.69
CA ILE A 110 -30.78 -12.36 -24.16
C ILE A 110 -31.05 -11.14 -23.27
N ALA A 111 -32.09 -10.38 -23.61
CA ALA A 111 -32.55 -9.21 -22.87
C ALA A 111 -33.90 -9.47 -22.20
N GLY A 112 -34.27 -8.65 -21.21
CA GLY A 112 -35.59 -8.74 -20.56
C GLY A 112 -35.69 -9.76 -19.43
N VAL A 113 -34.58 -10.40 -19.05
CA VAL A 113 -34.55 -11.37 -17.95
C VAL A 113 -34.21 -10.71 -16.61
N ASP A 114 -34.63 -11.31 -15.50
CA ASP A 114 -34.28 -10.85 -14.16
C ASP A 114 -32.81 -11.23 -13.83
N THR A 115 -31.88 -10.39 -14.25
CA THR A 115 -30.44 -10.58 -13.99
C THR A 115 -30.13 -10.61 -12.50
N ARG A 116 -30.90 -9.91 -11.64
CA ARG A 116 -30.72 -9.96 -10.19
C ARG A 116 -31.08 -11.33 -9.64
N ALA A 117 -32.16 -11.95 -10.10
CA ALA A 117 -32.53 -13.31 -9.70
C ALA A 117 -31.47 -14.33 -10.14
N ILE A 118 -30.96 -14.20 -11.36
CA ILE A 118 -29.88 -15.06 -11.89
C ILE A 118 -28.61 -14.90 -11.06
N THR A 119 -28.14 -13.67 -10.82
CA THR A 119 -26.97 -13.39 -9.99
C THR A 119 -27.10 -13.95 -8.57
N ARG A 120 -28.26 -13.77 -7.92
CA ARG A 120 -28.50 -14.33 -6.58
C ARG A 120 -28.44 -15.85 -6.58
N ARG A 121 -28.94 -16.49 -7.64
CA ARG A 121 -28.88 -17.94 -7.81
C ARG A 121 -27.43 -18.40 -7.94
N LEU A 122 -26.67 -17.86 -8.90
CA LEU A 122 -25.25 -18.19 -9.11
C LEU A 122 -24.40 -17.96 -7.85
N ARG A 123 -24.66 -16.90 -7.08
CA ARG A 123 -23.97 -16.67 -5.80
C ARG A 123 -24.23 -17.79 -4.77
N VAL A 124 -25.43 -18.36 -4.76
CA VAL A 124 -25.85 -19.41 -3.81
C VAL A 124 -25.45 -20.80 -4.28
N THR A 125 -25.59 -21.11 -5.57
CA THR A 125 -25.32 -22.45 -6.14
C THR A 125 -23.87 -22.61 -6.61
N GLY A 126 -23.20 -21.50 -6.92
CA GLY A 126 -21.98 -21.47 -7.72
C GLY A 126 -22.27 -21.27 -9.22
N CYS A 127 -21.22 -21.17 -10.02
CA CYS A 127 -21.34 -21.12 -11.49
C CYS A 127 -22.14 -22.33 -11.99
N LEU A 128 -23.09 -22.08 -12.88
CA LEU A 128 -23.95 -23.09 -13.49
C LEU A 128 -23.72 -23.10 -15.00
N ASN A 129 -23.77 -24.28 -15.62
CA ASN A 129 -23.86 -24.33 -17.08
C ASN A 129 -25.24 -23.88 -17.55
N GLY A 130 -25.28 -23.15 -18.67
CA GLY A 130 -26.51 -22.63 -19.25
C GLY A 130 -26.54 -22.78 -20.75
N ALA A 131 -27.75 -22.91 -21.29
CA ALA A 131 -28.02 -22.95 -22.71
C ALA A 131 -28.90 -21.77 -23.12
N ILE A 132 -28.47 -21.03 -24.14
CA ILE A 132 -29.25 -19.95 -24.76
C ILE A 132 -29.77 -20.46 -26.11
N THR A 133 -31.06 -20.30 -26.39
CA THR A 133 -31.64 -20.71 -27.69
C THR A 133 -32.71 -19.76 -28.22
N THR A 134 -32.78 -19.61 -29.55
CA THR A 134 -33.92 -19.05 -30.29
C THR A 134 -34.79 -20.09 -30.97
N ASP A 135 -34.40 -21.36 -30.97
CA ASP A 135 -35.15 -22.42 -31.62
C ASP A 135 -36.30 -22.87 -30.72
N PRO A 136 -37.58 -22.64 -31.08
CA PRO A 136 -38.71 -23.04 -30.25
C PRO A 136 -38.97 -24.56 -30.26
N SER A 137 -38.36 -25.31 -31.19
CA SER A 137 -38.56 -26.77 -31.30
C SER A 137 -37.75 -27.56 -30.27
N ILE A 138 -36.67 -26.99 -29.73
CA ILE A 138 -35.84 -27.63 -28.70
C ILE A 138 -36.57 -27.53 -27.35
N SER A 139 -36.78 -28.67 -26.68
CA SER A 139 -37.45 -28.70 -25.37
C SER A 139 -36.53 -28.19 -24.25
N ASP A 140 -37.11 -27.70 -23.16
CA ASP A 140 -36.33 -27.27 -21.98
C ASP A 140 -35.57 -28.44 -21.36
N GLU A 141 -36.12 -29.66 -21.40
CA GLU A 141 -35.45 -30.89 -20.95
C GLU A 141 -34.22 -31.20 -21.81
N GLU A 142 -34.31 -31.04 -23.13
CA GLU A 142 -33.16 -31.24 -24.01
C GLU A 142 -32.05 -30.22 -23.73
N LEU A 143 -32.40 -28.95 -23.52
CA LEU A 143 -31.43 -27.90 -23.15
C LEU A 143 -30.79 -28.21 -21.79
N LEU A 144 -31.56 -28.68 -20.82
CA LEU A 144 -31.07 -29.10 -19.51
C LEU A 144 -30.06 -30.25 -19.63
N GLN A 145 -30.33 -31.25 -20.46
CA GLN A 145 -29.37 -32.35 -20.71
C GLN A 145 -28.09 -31.84 -21.37
N ARG A 146 -28.19 -30.92 -22.33
CA ARG A 146 -27.02 -30.28 -22.95
C ARG A 146 -26.18 -29.54 -21.90
N CYS A 147 -26.81 -28.78 -20.99
CA CYS A 147 -26.12 -28.09 -19.90
C CYS A 147 -25.36 -29.07 -19.00
N LYS A 148 -26.03 -30.16 -18.55
CA LYS A 148 -25.43 -31.18 -17.69
C LYS A 148 -24.27 -31.95 -18.34
N SER A 149 -24.27 -32.05 -19.67
CA SER A 149 -23.22 -32.74 -20.45
C SER A 149 -22.00 -31.87 -20.75
N TRP A 150 -22.09 -30.56 -20.51
CA TRP A 150 -21.03 -29.61 -20.82
C TRP A 150 -20.17 -29.30 -19.60
N THR A 151 -18.87 -29.08 -19.79
CA THR A 151 -17.98 -28.61 -18.73
C THR A 151 -16.90 -27.71 -19.31
N ILE A 152 -16.50 -26.69 -18.55
CA ILE A 152 -15.33 -25.86 -18.83
C ILE A 152 -14.06 -26.40 -18.18
N VAL A 153 -14.21 -27.14 -17.08
CA VAL A 153 -13.09 -27.64 -16.25
C VAL A 153 -12.31 -28.69 -17.03
N GLY A 154 -10.98 -28.60 -17.02
CA GLY A 154 -10.09 -29.50 -17.74
C GLY A 154 -9.97 -29.25 -19.25
N LYS A 155 -10.57 -28.18 -19.79
CA LYS A 155 -10.38 -27.78 -21.19
C LYS A 155 -9.31 -26.70 -21.30
N ASP A 156 -8.36 -26.92 -22.20
CA ASP A 156 -7.32 -25.95 -22.58
C ASP A 156 -7.90 -24.94 -23.57
N LEU A 157 -8.54 -23.90 -23.02
CA LEU A 157 -9.12 -22.81 -23.81
C LEU A 157 -8.07 -21.82 -24.32
N ILE A 158 -6.86 -21.83 -23.74
CA ILE A 158 -5.76 -20.96 -24.14
C ILE A 158 -5.37 -21.22 -25.60
N LYS A 159 -5.36 -22.49 -26.04
CA LYS A 159 -5.08 -22.85 -27.44
C LYS A 159 -6.04 -22.24 -28.46
N GLU A 160 -7.23 -21.83 -28.05
CA GLU A 160 -8.20 -21.19 -28.93
C GLU A 160 -8.01 -19.68 -29.03
N VAL A 161 -7.23 -19.06 -28.13
CA VAL A 161 -7.10 -17.60 -28.03
C VAL A 161 -5.66 -17.09 -28.12
N THR A 162 -4.65 -17.94 -27.93
CA THR A 162 -3.23 -17.57 -28.11
C THR A 162 -2.94 -17.13 -29.54
N CYS A 163 -1.99 -16.21 -29.69
CA CYS A 163 -1.40 -15.87 -30.98
C CYS A 163 -0.76 -17.11 -31.63
N LYS A 164 -0.72 -17.09 -32.98
CA LYS A 164 -0.17 -18.20 -33.78
C LYS A 164 1.34 -18.12 -33.94
N GLU A 165 1.87 -16.91 -34.05
CA GLU A 165 3.29 -16.63 -34.28
C GLU A 165 3.71 -15.44 -33.41
N PRO A 166 5.00 -15.34 -33.02
CA PRO A 166 5.48 -14.21 -32.26
C PRO A 166 5.30 -12.86 -32.99
N TYR A 167 5.00 -11.81 -32.24
CA TYR A 167 4.87 -10.45 -32.77
C TYR A 167 5.41 -9.39 -31.80
N GLU A 168 5.71 -8.19 -32.29
CA GLU A 168 6.20 -7.07 -31.48
C GLU A 168 5.09 -6.08 -31.14
N TRP A 169 5.17 -5.51 -29.93
CA TRP A 169 4.30 -4.42 -29.48
C TRP A 169 5.13 -3.33 -28.78
N LYS A 170 4.96 -2.09 -29.22
CA LYS A 170 5.70 -0.91 -28.71
C LYS A 170 4.80 0.28 -28.37
N GLU A 171 3.52 0.21 -28.71
CA GLU A 171 2.59 1.33 -28.60
C GLU A 171 2.00 1.41 -27.19
N GLY A 172 2.24 2.52 -26.49
CA GLY A 172 1.70 2.77 -25.15
C GLY A 172 0.25 3.25 -25.17
N THR A 173 -0.28 3.55 -23.98
CA THR A 173 -1.50 4.35 -23.84
C THR A 173 -1.27 5.74 -24.45
N GLU A 174 -2.21 6.22 -25.25
CA GLU A 174 -2.15 7.56 -25.86
C GLU A 174 -2.09 8.66 -24.79
N GLU A 175 -1.37 9.76 -25.06
CA GLU A 175 -1.07 10.79 -24.06
C GLU A 175 -2.32 11.39 -23.40
N GLU A 176 -3.39 11.59 -24.17
CA GLU A 176 -4.66 12.13 -23.67
C GLU A 176 -5.38 11.19 -22.69
N TRP A 177 -5.09 9.88 -22.74
CA TRP A 177 -5.68 8.84 -21.89
C TRP A 177 -4.69 8.28 -20.85
N GLU A 178 -3.44 8.76 -20.83
CA GLU A 178 -2.49 8.37 -19.80
C GLU A 178 -2.73 9.18 -18.53
N PHE A 179 -2.99 8.51 -17.40
CA PHE A 179 -3.23 9.14 -16.11
C PHE A 179 -2.15 8.83 -15.08
N ALA A 180 -1.32 7.81 -15.30
CA ALA A 180 -0.26 7.44 -14.37
C ALA A 180 0.94 8.37 -14.51
N LYS A 181 1.31 9.04 -13.41
CA LYS A 181 2.48 9.94 -13.36
C LYS A 181 3.77 9.20 -13.71
N ALA A 182 3.94 7.97 -13.21
CA ALA A 182 5.10 7.14 -13.46
C ALA A 182 5.24 6.82 -14.95
N ALA A 183 4.17 6.40 -15.63
CA ALA A 183 4.16 6.16 -17.08
C ALA A 183 4.54 7.42 -17.88
N LYS A 184 3.97 8.59 -17.56
CA LYS A 184 4.33 9.87 -18.22
C LYS A 184 5.80 10.23 -18.10
N SER A 185 6.45 9.82 -17.00
CA SER A 185 7.85 10.15 -16.72
C SER A 185 8.87 9.32 -17.51
N VAL A 186 8.43 8.31 -18.26
CA VAL A 186 9.33 7.37 -18.99
C VAL A 186 9.86 7.97 -20.31
N ASN A 187 9.36 9.13 -20.75
CA ASN A 187 9.70 9.70 -22.06
C ASN A 187 11.22 9.95 -22.21
N GLY A 188 11.84 9.31 -23.21
CA GLY A 188 13.29 9.38 -23.49
C GLY A 188 14.19 8.39 -22.73
N ALA A 189 13.65 7.53 -21.86
CA ALA A 189 14.43 6.52 -21.15
C ALA A 189 14.75 5.28 -22.01
N ALA A 190 15.83 4.57 -21.66
CA ALA A 190 16.18 3.30 -22.32
C ALA A 190 15.13 2.22 -22.00
N ARG A 191 14.56 1.61 -23.04
CA ARG A 191 13.48 0.63 -22.90
C ARG A 191 13.97 -0.75 -22.43
N TYR A 192 13.09 -1.47 -21.75
CA TYR A 192 13.31 -2.86 -21.32
C TYR A 192 12.74 -3.83 -22.34
N LYS A 193 13.45 -4.94 -22.61
CA LYS A 193 12.93 -6.01 -23.46
C LYS A 193 12.11 -6.99 -22.63
N VAL A 194 10.82 -7.09 -22.91
CA VAL A 194 9.93 -8.04 -22.25
C VAL A 194 9.45 -9.07 -23.26
N VAL A 195 9.52 -10.35 -22.90
CA VAL A 195 8.83 -11.40 -23.66
C VAL A 195 7.57 -11.78 -22.89
N ALA A 196 6.41 -11.70 -23.55
CA ALA A 196 5.11 -11.98 -22.96
C ALA A 196 4.52 -13.27 -23.53
N TYR A 197 4.21 -14.25 -22.67
CA TYR A 197 3.40 -15.40 -23.07
C TYR A 197 1.95 -14.97 -23.25
N ASP A 198 1.40 -15.27 -24.43
CA ASP A 198 0.01 -15.02 -24.76
C ASP A 198 -0.87 -16.20 -24.35
N TYR A 199 -1.54 -16.05 -23.21
CA TYR A 199 -2.58 -16.97 -22.75
C TYR A 199 -3.99 -16.51 -23.13
N GLY A 200 -4.13 -15.53 -24.01
CA GLY A 200 -5.33 -14.72 -24.19
C GLY A 200 -5.10 -13.29 -23.67
N ILE A 201 -3.97 -12.70 -24.03
CA ILE A 201 -3.51 -11.42 -23.52
C ILE A 201 -4.46 -10.29 -23.91
N LYS A 202 -4.83 -9.47 -22.94
CA LYS A 202 -5.56 -8.23 -23.19
C LYS A 202 -4.65 -7.16 -23.78
N THR A 203 -5.14 -6.44 -24.78
CA THR A 203 -4.43 -5.33 -25.44
C THR A 203 -3.95 -4.29 -24.42
N ASN A 204 -4.73 -3.98 -23.37
CA ASN A 204 -4.30 -2.96 -22.43
C ASN A 204 -3.10 -3.39 -21.57
N ILE A 205 -2.86 -4.69 -21.34
CA ILE A 205 -1.61 -5.15 -20.70
C ILE A 205 -0.40 -4.72 -21.53
N LEU A 206 -0.48 -4.90 -22.85
CA LEU A 206 0.58 -4.51 -23.79
C LEU A 206 0.78 -3.00 -23.80
N ARG A 207 -0.32 -2.22 -23.84
CA ARG A 207 -0.28 -0.76 -23.74
C ARG A 207 0.36 -0.29 -22.44
N ARG A 208 -0.03 -0.85 -21.28
CA ARG A 208 0.57 -0.51 -19.98
C ARG A 208 2.06 -0.85 -19.96
N LEU A 209 2.46 -2.06 -20.33
CA LEU A 209 3.89 -2.43 -20.40
C LEU A 209 4.68 -1.44 -21.28
N ALA A 210 4.15 -1.08 -22.45
CA ALA A 210 4.78 -0.11 -23.34
C ALA A 210 4.84 1.31 -22.76
N SER A 211 3.78 1.78 -22.08
CA SER A 211 3.72 3.04 -21.33
C SER A 211 4.77 3.10 -20.21
N PHE A 212 5.04 1.98 -19.54
CA PHE A 212 6.06 1.87 -18.50
C PHE A 212 7.48 1.59 -19.05
N GLY A 213 7.66 1.67 -20.37
CA GLY A 213 8.99 1.64 -21.01
C GLY A 213 9.45 0.27 -21.48
N CYS A 214 8.53 -0.65 -21.80
CA CYS A 214 8.87 -1.96 -22.33
C CYS A 214 8.68 -2.04 -23.86
N ASP A 215 9.66 -2.62 -24.55
CA ASP A 215 9.44 -3.22 -25.87
C ASP A 215 9.02 -4.67 -25.65
N VAL A 216 7.81 -5.02 -26.09
CA VAL A 216 7.22 -6.33 -25.81
C VAL A 216 7.31 -7.20 -27.06
N THR A 217 7.82 -8.42 -26.90
CA THR A 217 7.67 -9.50 -27.87
C THR A 217 6.66 -10.49 -27.31
N VAL A 218 5.51 -10.62 -27.96
CA VAL A 218 4.47 -11.57 -27.57
C VAL A 218 4.75 -12.91 -28.24
N VAL A 219 4.64 -14.01 -27.50
CA VAL A 219 4.88 -15.38 -28.00
C VAL A 219 3.69 -16.29 -27.71
N PRO A 220 3.46 -17.33 -28.54
CA PRO A 220 2.40 -18.31 -28.29
C PRO A 220 2.51 -18.98 -26.91
N ALA A 221 1.37 -19.44 -26.38
CA ALA A 221 1.28 -20.04 -25.05
C ALA A 221 2.26 -21.22 -24.81
N ASP A 222 2.53 -22.01 -25.84
CA ASP A 222 3.41 -23.19 -25.80
C ASP A 222 4.84 -22.91 -26.27
N PHE A 223 5.18 -21.63 -26.53
CA PHE A 223 6.50 -21.27 -27.05
C PHE A 223 7.62 -21.71 -26.09
N PRO A 224 8.66 -22.44 -26.56
CA PRO A 224 9.65 -23.04 -25.66
C PRO A 224 10.40 -22.00 -24.82
N ALA A 225 10.45 -22.22 -23.50
CA ALA A 225 11.15 -21.35 -22.56
C ALA A 225 12.63 -21.12 -22.93
N GLU A 226 13.30 -22.12 -23.52
CA GLU A 226 14.68 -21.99 -23.98
C GLU A 226 14.81 -20.91 -25.06
N LYS A 227 13.89 -20.88 -26.03
CA LYS A 227 13.86 -19.85 -27.08
C LYS A 227 13.54 -18.46 -26.51
N VAL A 228 12.67 -18.38 -25.50
CA VAL A 228 12.41 -17.11 -24.77
C VAL A 228 13.69 -16.59 -24.11
N LEU A 229 14.47 -17.47 -23.49
CA LEU A 229 15.72 -17.09 -22.84
C LEU A 229 16.80 -16.66 -23.85
N ASP A 230 16.84 -17.30 -25.03
CA ASP A 230 17.74 -16.96 -26.14
C ASP A 230 17.50 -15.55 -26.71
N MET A 231 16.27 -15.03 -26.60
CA MET A 231 15.95 -13.63 -26.94
C MET A 231 16.58 -12.62 -25.96
N ASN A 232 17.20 -13.10 -24.88
CA ASN A 232 17.82 -12.33 -23.81
C ASN A 232 16.96 -11.19 -23.25
N PRO A 233 15.73 -11.48 -22.78
CA PRO A 233 14.86 -10.45 -22.21
C PRO A 233 15.45 -9.84 -20.94
N ASP A 234 15.00 -8.63 -20.62
CA ASP A 234 15.17 -8.01 -19.30
C ASP A 234 14.16 -8.59 -18.29
N GLY A 235 12.97 -8.99 -18.73
CA GLY A 235 11.94 -9.68 -17.94
C GLY A 235 10.99 -10.53 -18.78
N VAL A 236 10.30 -11.47 -18.16
CA VAL A 236 9.29 -12.33 -18.80
C VAL A 236 7.94 -12.08 -18.15
N PHE A 237 6.91 -11.94 -18.97
CA PHE A 237 5.55 -11.68 -18.56
C PHE A 237 4.63 -12.86 -18.91
N PHE A 238 3.72 -13.21 -18.02
CA PHE A 238 2.72 -14.28 -18.18
C PHE A 238 1.33 -13.66 -18.11
N SER A 239 0.57 -13.68 -19.21
CA SER A 239 -0.67 -12.92 -19.32
C SER A 239 -1.87 -13.53 -18.61
N ASN A 240 -2.98 -12.79 -18.64
CA ASN A 240 -4.31 -13.33 -18.38
C ASN A 240 -4.71 -14.37 -19.46
N GLY A 241 -5.77 -15.13 -19.18
CA GLY A 241 -6.29 -16.14 -20.09
C GLY A 241 -7.51 -16.88 -19.55
N PRO A 242 -8.24 -17.60 -20.41
CA PRO A 242 -9.43 -18.35 -20.01
C PRO A 242 -9.10 -19.72 -19.43
N GLY A 243 -10.08 -20.28 -18.71
CA GLY A 243 -10.10 -21.70 -18.35
C GLY A 243 -9.37 -22.06 -17.05
N ASP A 244 -9.00 -23.33 -16.95
CA ASP A 244 -8.43 -23.95 -15.76
C ASP A 244 -6.90 -24.05 -15.88
N PRO A 245 -6.11 -23.50 -14.93
CA PRO A 245 -4.66 -23.57 -14.97
C PRO A 245 -4.13 -25.02 -14.95
N SER A 246 -4.88 -25.97 -14.38
CA SER A 246 -4.49 -27.39 -14.40
C SER A 246 -4.56 -28.05 -15.79
N ALA A 247 -5.28 -27.43 -16.74
CA ALA A 247 -5.37 -27.90 -18.12
C ALA A 247 -4.18 -27.46 -18.99
N VAL A 248 -3.26 -26.66 -18.46
CA VAL A 248 -2.12 -26.10 -19.20
C VAL A 248 -0.75 -26.41 -18.56
N PRO A 249 -0.39 -27.70 -18.40
CA PRO A 249 0.87 -28.08 -17.76
C PRO A 249 2.12 -27.55 -18.50
N TYR A 250 2.02 -27.37 -19.82
CA TYR A 250 3.10 -26.78 -20.61
C TYR A 250 3.43 -25.33 -20.20
N ALA A 251 2.43 -24.54 -19.80
CA ALA A 251 2.62 -23.18 -19.32
C ALA A 251 3.38 -23.16 -17.99
N VAL A 252 3.01 -24.07 -17.07
CA VAL A 252 3.69 -24.26 -15.78
C VAL A 252 5.12 -24.72 -15.97
N ASP A 253 5.36 -25.67 -16.89
CA ASP A 253 6.71 -26.16 -17.18
C ASP A 253 7.60 -25.08 -17.81
N ASN A 254 7.04 -24.26 -18.71
CA ASN A 254 7.74 -23.09 -19.24
C ASN A 254 8.07 -22.08 -18.12
N ALA A 255 7.11 -21.78 -17.24
CA ALA A 255 7.31 -20.90 -16.11
C ALA A 255 8.42 -21.39 -15.16
N LYS A 256 8.43 -22.67 -14.80
CA LYS A 256 9.50 -23.29 -13.98
C LYS A 256 10.88 -23.14 -14.59
N LYS A 257 10.99 -23.25 -15.92
CA LYS A 257 12.26 -23.09 -16.63
C LYS A 257 12.76 -21.65 -16.67
N ILE A 258 11.89 -20.67 -16.45
CA ILE A 258 12.17 -19.22 -16.53
C ILE A 258 12.45 -18.63 -15.16
N LEU A 259 11.72 -19.08 -14.13
CA LEU A 259 11.88 -18.64 -12.75
C LEU A 259 13.34 -18.75 -12.28
N GLY A 260 13.83 -17.69 -11.63
CA GLY A 260 15.21 -17.57 -11.16
C GLY A 260 16.25 -17.20 -12.24
N LYS A 261 15.90 -17.24 -13.53
CA LYS A 261 16.81 -16.82 -14.63
C LYS A 261 16.55 -15.37 -15.08
N LYS A 262 15.29 -14.94 -15.07
CA LYS A 262 14.85 -13.59 -15.45
C LYS A 262 13.76 -13.14 -14.46
N PRO A 263 13.64 -11.83 -14.18
CA PRO A 263 12.45 -11.28 -13.55
C PRO A 263 11.18 -11.77 -14.21
N ALA A 264 10.19 -12.17 -13.41
CA ALA A 264 8.93 -12.74 -13.89
C ALA A 264 7.74 -11.98 -13.30
N PHE A 265 6.75 -11.68 -14.14
CA PHE A 265 5.49 -11.08 -13.70
C PHE A 265 4.29 -11.83 -14.30
N GLY A 266 3.33 -12.23 -13.47
CA GLY A 266 2.09 -12.88 -13.92
C GLY A 266 0.81 -12.14 -13.52
N ILE A 267 -0.12 -12.03 -14.46
CA ILE A 267 -1.46 -11.44 -14.26
C ILE A 267 -2.52 -12.53 -14.45
N CYS A 268 -3.50 -12.63 -13.53
CA CYS A 268 -4.65 -13.53 -13.61
C CYS A 268 -4.26 -15.01 -13.88
N MET A 269 -4.40 -15.53 -15.10
CA MET A 269 -3.90 -16.87 -15.46
C MET A 269 -2.39 -17.01 -15.19
N GLY A 270 -1.60 -15.98 -15.52
CA GLY A 270 -0.18 -15.94 -15.21
C GLY A 270 0.13 -16.00 -13.71
N HIS A 271 -0.73 -15.44 -12.85
CA HIS A 271 -0.61 -15.60 -11.39
C HIS A 271 -0.79 -17.06 -10.97
N GLN A 272 -1.78 -17.75 -11.55
CA GLN A 272 -2.06 -19.15 -11.25
C GLN A 272 -0.97 -20.09 -11.76
N VAL A 273 -0.51 -19.88 -13.00
CA VAL A 273 0.60 -20.61 -13.62
C VAL A 273 1.88 -20.45 -12.79
N LEU A 274 2.22 -19.23 -12.39
CA LEU A 274 3.39 -18.99 -11.54
C LEU A 274 3.20 -19.55 -10.13
N GLY A 275 2.00 -19.48 -9.55
CA GLY A 275 1.70 -20.12 -8.27
C GLY A 275 1.95 -21.63 -8.28
N GLN A 276 1.50 -22.32 -9.34
CA GLN A 276 1.79 -23.74 -9.54
C GLN A 276 3.27 -24.01 -9.83
N ALA A 277 3.93 -23.14 -10.60
CA ALA A 277 5.36 -23.26 -10.89
C ALA A 277 6.22 -23.13 -9.62
N LEU A 278 5.77 -22.33 -8.66
CA LEU A 278 6.36 -22.15 -7.33
C LEU A 278 5.99 -23.28 -6.34
N GLY A 279 5.15 -24.25 -6.72
CA GLY A 279 4.80 -25.40 -5.90
C GLY A 279 3.43 -25.34 -5.21
N GLY A 280 2.68 -24.25 -5.41
CA GLY A 280 1.32 -24.12 -4.90
C GLY A 280 0.27 -24.93 -5.67
N LYS A 281 -0.93 -25.00 -5.12
CA LYS A 281 -2.12 -25.60 -5.74
C LYS A 281 -3.15 -24.53 -6.06
N THR A 282 -3.97 -24.80 -7.07
CA THR A 282 -5.12 -23.95 -7.43
C THR A 282 -6.42 -24.68 -7.15
N PHE A 283 -7.48 -23.92 -6.86
CA PHE A 283 -8.83 -24.43 -6.65
C PHE A 283 -9.84 -23.56 -7.37
N LYS A 284 -11.00 -24.14 -7.70
CA LYS A 284 -12.11 -23.40 -8.32
C LYS A 284 -12.91 -22.68 -7.24
N LEU A 285 -13.12 -21.38 -7.42
CA LEU A 285 -14.01 -20.57 -6.61
C LEU A 285 -15.46 -20.96 -6.87
N LYS A 286 -16.32 -20.69 -5.90
CA LYS A 286 -17.75 -20.99 -6.02
C LYS A 286 -18.40 -20.30 -7.23
N PHE A 287 -18.18 -19.00 -7.38
CA PHE A 287 -18.72 -18.20 -8.49
C PHE A 287 -17.71 -17.21 -9.10
N GLY A 288 -16.44 -17.31 -8.69
CA GLY A 288 -15.35 -16.43 -9.13
C GLY A 288 -15.46 -14.97 -8.70
N HIS A 289 -14.56 -14.16 -9.22
CA HIS A 289 -14.55 -12.71 -9.08
C HIS A 289 -14.61 -12.05 -10.45
N HIS A 290 -15.67 -11.29 -10.69
CA HIS A 290 -15.95 -10.65 -11.97
C HIS A 290 -16.53 -9.25 -11.70
N GLY A 291 -15.69 -8.22 -11.79
CA GLY A 291 -16.13 -6.86 -11.48
C GLY A 291 -15.00 -5.87 -11.26
N GLY A 292 -15.31 -4.58 -11.41
CA GLY A 292 -14.39 -3.45 -11.21
C GLY A 292 -14.41 -2.82 -9.82
N ASN A 293 -14.84 -3.55 -8.79
CA ASN A 293 -15.05 -3.01 -7.44
C ASN A 293 -14.49 -3.89 -6.31
N HIS A 294 -13.50 -4.74 -6.61
CA HIS A 294 -12.96 -5.70 -5.65
C HIS A 294 -11.83 -5.07 -4.82
N PRO A 295 -11.97 -4.95 -3.48
CA PRO A 295 -10.94 -4.38 -2.62
C PRO A 295 -9.82 -5.40 -2.35
N LEU A 296 -8.59 -5.04 -2.71
CA LEU A 296 -7.39 -5.79 -2.40
C LEU A 296 -6.59 -5.05 -1.33
N ARG A 297 -6.12 -5.78 -0.32
CA ARG A 297 -5.18 -5.26 0.67
C ARG A 297 -3.79 -5.78 0.38
N HIS A 298 -2.85 -4.86 0.21
CA HIS A 298 -1.43 -5.18 0.16
C HIS A 298 -0.95 -5.63 1.54
N THR A 299 -0.54 -6.89 1.69
CA THR A 299 -0.20 -7.48 2.99
C THR A 299 0.92 -6.72 3.70
N PRO A 300 2.04 -6.35 3.02
CA PRO A 300 3.13 -5.64 3.68
C PRO A 300 2.79 -4.22 4.17
N THR A 301 1.83 -3.52 3.56
CA THR A 301 1.58 -2.09 3.87
C THR A 301 0.17 -1.78 4.37
N GLY A 302 -0.77 -2.73 4.26
CA GLY A 302 -2.18 -2.50 4.53
C GLY A 302 -2.89 -1.60 3.51
N ARG A 303 -2.20 -1.07 2.49
CA ARG A 303 -2.80 -0.24 1.44
C ARG A 303 -3.94 -1.00 0.76
N ILE A 304 -5.06 -0.33 0.56
CA ILE A 304 -6.20 -0.89 -0.17
C ILE A 304 -6.20 -0.32 -1.59
N GLU A 305 -6.42 -1.20 -2.55
CA GLU A 305 -6.65 -0.88 -3.96
C GLU A 305 -8.01 -1.41 -4.36
N ILE A 306 -8.80 -0.63 -5.10
CA ILE A 306 -9.96 -1.18 -5.78
C ILE A 306 -9.49 -1.75 -7.11
N SER A 307 -9.86 -2.98 -7.41
CA SER A 307 -9.33 -3.74 -8.55
C SER A 307 -10.41 -4.23 -9.50
N ALA A 308 -10.02 -4.41 -10.76
CA ALA A 308 -10.74 -5.21 -11.75
C ALA A 308 -10.37 -6.68 -11.59
N GLN A 309 -11.37 -7.55 -11.54
CA GLN A 309 -11.22 -9.00 -11.38
C GLN A 309 -12.01 -9.72 -12.48
N ASN A 310 -11.41 -10.79 -13.02
CA ASN A 310 -12.06 -11.75 -13.91
C ASN A 310 -11.39 -13.12 -13.77
N HIS A 311 -11.80 -13.92 -12.78
CA HIS A 311 -11.25 -15.26 -12.59
C HIS A 311 -12.18 -16.20 -11.80
N ASN A 312 -12.20 -17.48 -12.18
CA ASN A 312 -12.92 -18.56 -11.49
C ASN A 312 -12.03 -19.47 -10.64
N PHE A 313 -10.71 -19.30 -10.72
CA PHE A 313 -9.74 -20.10 -9.98
C PHE A 313 -8.87 -19.21 -9.10
N ALA A 314 -8.38 -19.73 -7.98
CA ALA A 314 -7.50 -19.03 -7.08
C ALA A 314 -6.36 -19.96 -6.64
N VAL A 315 -5.23 -19.36 -6.25
CA VAL A 315 -4.12 -20.09 -5.61
C VAL A 315 -4.43 -20.27 -4.13
N ASP A 316 -4.20 -21.47 -3.60
CA ASP A 316 -4.32 -21.75 -2.17
C ASP A 316 -3.02 -21.36 -1.45
N PRO A 317 -3.02 -20.29 -0.65
CA PRO A 317 -1.81 -19.81 0.03
C PRO A 317 -1.26 -20.83 1.04
N ALA A 318 -2.08 -21.72 1.59
CA ALA A 318 -1.63 -22.74 2.54
C ALA A 318 -0.77 -23.84 1.90
N THR A 319 -0.71 -23.87 0.57
CA THR A 319 0.06 -24.87 -0.20
C THR A 319 1.34 -24.32 -0.79
N LEU A 320 1.59 -23.02 -0.65
CA LEU A 320 2.81 -22.37 -1.13
C LEU A 320 3.99 -22.67 -0.19
N PRO A 321 5.22 -22.74 -0.72
CA PRO A 321 6.43 -22.78 0.12
C PRO A 321 6.62 -21.48 0.92
N ASP A 322 7.35 -21.57 2.03
CA ASP A 322 7.62 -20.44 2.94
C ASP A 322 8.35 -19.27 2.26
N GLU A 323 9.07 -19.52 1.16
CA GLU A 323 9.78 -18.49 0.39
C GLU A 323 8.86 -17.63 -0.49
N VAL A 324 7.58 -17.99 -0.61
CA VAL A 324 6.57 -17.25 -1.37
C VAL A 324 5.71 -16.43 -0.42
N GLU A 325 5.82 -15.11 -0.52
CA GLU A 325 5.04 -14.17 0.26
C GLU A 325 3.69 -13.89 -0.42
N VAL A 326 2.59 -13.95 0.33
CA VAL A 326 1.28 -13.49 -0.15
C VAL A 326 1.24 -11.97 -0.07
N SER A 327 1.41 -11.30 -1.22
CA SER A 327 1.55 -9.84 -1.29
C SER A 327 0.22 -9.09 -1.32
N LEU A 328 -0.85 -9.72 -1.80
CA LEU A 328 -2.20 -9.13 -1.87
C LEU A 328 -3.25 -10.15 -1.40
N ILE A 329 -4.23 -9.65 -0.65
CA ILE A 329 -5.38 -10.43 -0.17
C ILE A 329 -6.66 -9.73 -0.60
N ASN A 330 -7.63 -10.47 -1.14
CA ASN A 330 -8.96 -9.95 -1.42
C ASN A 330 -9.74 -9.78 -0.11
N LEU A 331 -10.20 -8.56 0.19
CA LEU A 331 -10.88 -8.25 1.46
C LEU A 331 -12.33 -8.76 1.53
N ASN A 332 -12.93 -9.15 0.41
CA ASN A 332 -14.29 -9.69 0.42
C ASN A 332 -14.35 -11.13 0.97
N ASP A 333 -13.32 -11.93 0.71
CA ASP A 333 -13.35 -13.37 1.00
C ASP A 333 -12.02 -13.97 1.50
N GLY A 334 -10.97 -13.16 1.63
CA GLY A 334 -9.65 -13.60 2.13
C GLY A 334 -8.81 -14.38 1.13
N THR A 335 -9.20 -14.47 -0.15
CA THR A 335 -8.44 -15.22 -1.16
C THR A 335 -7.12 -14.55 -1.51
N CYS A 336 -6.13 -15.38 -1.87
CA CYS A 336 -4.84 -14.91 -2.36
C CYS A 336 -5.02 -14.14 -3.66
N ALA A 337 -4.60 -12.88 -3.68
CA ALA A 337 -4.72 -11.98 -4.81
C ALA A 337 -3.37 -11.53 -5.39
N GLY A 338 -2.25 -11.97 -4.81
CA GLY A 338 -0.92 -11.67 -5.29
C GLY A 338 0.15 -12.41 -4.50
N MET A 339 1.26 -12.70 -5.17
CA MET A 339 2.41 -13.40 -4.59
C MET A 339 3.71 -12.69 -4.97
N LEU A 340 4.70 -12.78 -4.08
CA LEU A 340 6.05 -12.30 -4.30
C LEU A 340 7.05 -13.40 -3.92
N HIS A 341 8.02 -13.67 -4.78
CA HIS A 341 9.19 -14.47 -4.44
C HIS A 341 10.45 -13.63 -4.71
N PRO A 342 10.99 -12.94 -3.69
CA PRO A 342 12.11 -12.03 -3.85
C PRO A 342 13.34 -12.73 -4.45
N GLY A 343 13.70 -13.91 -3.93
CA GLY A 343 14.85 -14.68 -4.38
C GLY A 343 14.85 -15.07 -5.86
N LEU A 344 13.66 -15.24 -6.46
CA LEU A 344 13.50 -15.56 -7.88
C LEU A 344 13.15 -14.32 -8.72
N LYS A 345 13.00 -13.14 -8.08
CA LYS A 345 12.50 -11.90 -8.70
C LYS A 345 11.19 -12.15 -9.46
N ALA A 346 10.28 -12.88 -8.82
CA ALA A 346 8.97 -13.18 -9.37
C ALA A 346 7.89 -12.45 -8.57
N MET A 347 6.96 -11.81 -9.27
CA MET A 347 5.78 -11.19 -8.68
C MET A 347 4.53 -11.58 -9.47
N THR A 348 3.38 -11.58 -8.82
CA THR A 348 2.12 -11.90 -9.48
C THR A 348 0.96 -11.13 -8.88
N VAL A 349 -0.07 -10.89 -9.67
CA VAL A 349 -1.36 -10.35 -9.21
C VAL A 349 -2.50 -11.15 -9.85
N GLN A 350 -3.50 -11.52 -9.06
CA GLN A 350 -4.68 -12.25 -9.54
C GLN A 350 -5.68 -11.32 -10.22
N SER A 351 -5.69 -10.04 -9.85
CA SER A 351 -6.44 -8.97 -10.51
C SER A 351 -5.85 -8.59 -11.86
N HIS A 352 -6.55 -7.68 -12.54
CA HIS A 352 -6.16 -7.04 -13.78
C HIS A 352 -5.68 -5.61 -13.48
N PRO A 353 -4.38 -5.37 -13.21
CA PRO A 353 -3.85 -4.04 -12.95
C PRO A 353 -3.94 -3.12 -14.17
N GLU A 354 -4.06 -3.67 -15.38
CA GLU A 354 -4.38 -2.92 -16.60
C GLU A 354 -5.83 -2.45 -16.65
N ALA A 355 -6.69 -2.91 -15.73
CA ALA A 355 -8.12 -2.63 -15.71
C ALA A 355 -8.79 -2.91 -17.05
N SER A 356 -9.28 -1.89 -17.76
CA SER A 356 -9.94 -1.98 -19.07
C SER A 356 -10.95 -3.13 -19.15
N PRO A 357 -12.09 -3.00 -18.42
CA PRO A 357 -12.51 -1.82 -17.67
C PRO A 357 -12.16 -1.90 -16.17
N GLY A 358 -12.22 -0.77 -15.48
CA GLY A 358 -12.09 -0.71 -14.03
C GLY A 358 -11.22 0.43 -13.52
N PRO A 359 -10.96 0.47 -12.21
CA PRO A 359 -10.12 1.48 -11.56
C PRO A 359 -8.62 1.29 -11.90
N HIS A 360 -7.85 2.37 -11.84
CA HIS A 360 -6.41 2.37 -12.17
C HIS A 360 -5.50 2.21 -10.93
N ASP A 361 -6.06 1.91 -9.76
CA ASP A 361 -5.35 1.85 -8.47
C ASP A 361 -4.14 0.89 -8.48
N SER A 362 -4.22 -0.18 -9.30
CA SER A 362 -3.24 -1.25 -9.36
C SER A 362 -2.13 -1.05 -10.40
N ASP A 363 -2.02 0.12 -11.04
CA ASP A 363 -0.93 0.45 -11.99
C ASP A 363 0.48 0.25 -11.40
N VAL A 364 0.59 0.38 -10.07
CA VAL A 364 1.79 0.12 -9.29
C VAL A 364 2.44 -1.24 -9.57
N ALA A 365 1.69 -2.26 -10.00
CA ALA A 365 2.23 -3.56 -10.35
C ALA A 365 3.19 -3.48 -11.54
N PHE A 366 2.92 -2.61 -12.52
CA PHE A 366 3.82 -2.38 -13.65
C PHE A 366 5.10 -1.67 -13.18
N GLU A 367 4.99 -0.66 -12.31
CA GLU A 367 6.15 0.02 -11.72
C GLU A 367 7.08 -0.95 -10.97
N GLN A 368 6.51 -1.86 -10.18
CA GLN A 368 7.25 -2.89 -9.46
C GLN A 368 8.00 -3.82 -10.41
N PHE A 369 7.37 -4.23 -11.51
CA PHE A 369 8.02 -5.09 -12.51
C PHE A 369 9.19 -4.38 -13.20
N ILE A 370 9.05 -3.08 -13.52
CA ILE A 370 10.18 -2.27 -14.02
C ILE A 370 11.31 -2.24 -12.99
N GLY A 371 11.01 -2.08 -11.71
CA GLY A 371 11.98 -2.12 -10.62
C GLY A 371 12.80 -3.42 -10.59
N PHE A 372 12.14 -4.56 -10.77
CA PHE A 372 12.80 -5.87 -10.79
C PHE A 372 13.76 -6.01 -11.98
N MET A 373 13.35 -5.53 -13.16
CA MET A 373 14.20 -5.51 -14.35
C MET A 373 15.38 -4.57 -14.22
N ALA A 374 15.17 -3.37 -13.66
CA ALA A 374 16.22 -2.38 -13.42
C ALA A 374 17.32 -2.94 -12.51
N GLU A 375 16.94 -3.63 -11.44
CA GLU A 375 17.89 -4.26 -10.52
C GLU A 375 18.67 -5.40 -11.19
N ALA A 376 17.98 -6.27 -11.92
CA ALA A 376 18.61 -7.37 -12.65
C ALA A 376 19.61 -6.86 -13.72
N ARG A 377 19.29 -5.77 -14.42
CA ARG A 377 20.18 -5.15 -15.41
C ARG A 377 21.44 -4.57 -14.76
N LYS A 378 21.32 -3.88 -13.62
CA LYS A 378 22.48 -3.37 -12.85
C LYS A 378 23.44 -4.49 -12.45
N GLN A 379 22.94 -5.65 -12.04
CA GLN A 379 23.77 -6.79 -11.63
C GLN A 379 24.57 -7.41 -12.79
N ARG A 380 24.01 -7.42 -14.02
CA ARG A 380 24.73 -7.90 -15.23
C ARG A 380 25.93 -7.03 -15.61
N VAL A 381 25.80 -5.70 -15.45
CA VAL A 381 26.86 -4.74 -15.82
C VAL A 381 28.08 -4.83 -14.88
N VAL A 382 27.88 -5.23 -13.62
CA VAL A 382 28.94 -5.22 -12.58
C VAL A 382 29.69 -6.56 -12.45
N GLY A 383 29.32 -7.60 -13.22
CA GLY A 383 30.13 -8.82 -13.41
C GLY A 383 30.39 -9.69 -12.16
N ARG A 384 29.58 -9.61 -11.10
CA ARG A 384 29.78 -10.40 -9.86
C ARG A 384 29.08 -11.77 -9.91
N PRO A 385 29.75 -12.88 -9.54
CA PRO A 385 29.12 -14.19 -9.43
C PRO A 385 28.23 -14.28 -8.18
N PHE A 386 27.25 -15.20 -8.26
CA PHE A 386 26.22 -15.41 -7.25
C PHE A 386 26.80 -16.02 -5.96
N SER A 387 27.05 -15.20 -4.95
CA SER A 387 27.22 -15.68 -3.58
C SER A 387 25.84 -15.98 -3.01
N ARG A 388 25.60 -17.23 -2.58
CA ARG A 388 24.51 -17.51 -1.63
C ARG A 388 24.70 -16.63 -0.41
N THR A 389 23.60 -16.20 0.22
CA THR A 389 23.52 -15.25 1.34
C THR A 389 23.88 -13.79 1.03
N ARG A 390 22.92 -13.10 0.40
CA ARG A 390 22.53 -11.74 0.80
C ARG A 390 21.06 -11.56 0.44
N ALA A 391 20.21 -11.51 1.47
CA ALA A 391 18.78 -11.29 1.32
C ALA A 391 18.55 -10.02 0.49
N LEU A 392 17.61 -10.11 -0.46
CA LEU A 392 17.13 -8.95 -1.21
C LEU A 392 16.36 -8.05 -0.23
N SER A 393 16.89 -6.86 0.05
CA SER A 393 16.06 -5.78 0.57
C SER A 393 15.27 -5.19 -0.60
N ALA A 394 14.07 -5.72 -0.83
CA ALA A 394 12.98 -4.85 -1.24
C ALA A 394 12.79 -3.85 -0.08
N ARG A 395 13.14 -2.57 -0.26
CA ARG A 395 12.78 -1.56 0.75
C ARG A 395 11.28 -1.27 0.62
N VAL A 396 10.47 -2.14 1.22
CA VAL A 396 9.53 -1.82 2.29
C VAL A 396 9.50 -3.05 3.20
N VAL A 397 10.45 -3.13 4.13
CA VAL A 397 10.34 -4.03 5.28
C VAL A 397 9.52 -3.28 6.32
N ALA A 398 8.34 -3.79 6.65
CA ALA A 398 7.63 -3.41 7.87
C ALA A 398 7.69 -4.60 8.84
N MET A 399 8.88 -4.77 9.42
CA MET A 399 9.12 -5.45 10.68
C MET A 399 10.05 -4.55 11.48
N ALA A 400 9.90 -4.55 12.82
CA ALA A 400 10.77 -3.81 13.73
C ALA A 400 12.26 -3.97 13.33
N PRO A 401 13.07 -2.89 13.43
CA PRO A 401 14.47 -2.93 12.98
C PRO A 401 15.22 -4.05 13.69
N SER A 402 16.09 -4.77 12.96
CA SER A 402 16.91 -5.82 13.57
C SER A 402 17.74 -5.26 14.74
N GLN A 403 18.06 -6.09 15.75
CA GLN A 403 18.90 -5.66 16.86
C GLN A 403 20.25 -5.05 16.38
N GLN A 404 20.83 -5.63 15.32
CA GLN A 404 22.04 -5.10 14.70
C GLN A 404 21.84 -3.70 14.10
N THR A 405 20.69 -3.46 13.45
CA THR A 405 20.32 -2.13 12.92
C THR A 405 20.16 -1.13 14.05
N ILE A 406 19.50 -1.53 15.14
CA ILE A 406 19.30 -0.71 16.33
C ILE A 406 20.65 -0.32 16.96
N ASP A 407 21.53 -1.29 17.19
CA ASP A 407 22.83 -1.04 17.83
C ASP A 407 23.73 -0.14 16.96
N GLY A 408 23.73 -0.37 15.65
CA GLY A 408 24.44 0.48 14.69
C GLY A 408 23.93 1.91 14.68
N ALA A 409 22.61 2.08 14.69
CA ALA A 409 21.96 3.39 14.76
C ALA A 409 22.28 4.12 16.07
N ARG A 410 22.18 3.42 17.22
CA ARG A 410 22.54 3.98 18.54
C ARG A 410 23.98 4.49 18.55
N ALA A 411 24.92 3.70 18.03
CA ALA A 411 26.32 4.09 17.95
C ALA A 411 26.54 5.32 17.05
N ALA A 412 25.87 5.37 15.89
CA ALA A 412 25.97 6.51 14.97
C ALA A 412 25.39 7.80 15.56
N ILE A 413 24.24 7.70 16.24
CA ILE A 413 23.61 8.81 16.96
C ILE A 413 24.55 9.31 18.07
N ALA A 414 25.11 8.40 18.88
CA ALA A 414 26.05 8.75 19.94
C ALA A 414 27.31 9.44 19.38
N ALA A 415 27.82 9.02 18.22
CA ALA A 415 28.94 9.68 17.55
C ALA A 415 28.59 11.12 17.12
N VAL A 416 27.42 11.31 16.49
CA VAL A 416 26.94 12.65 16.09
C VAL A 416 26.73 13.55 17.30
N ILE A 417 26.21 13.01 18.41
CA ILE A 417 26.06 13.73 19.68
C ILE A 417 27.41 14.18 20.22
N LYS A 418 28.41 13.30 20.26
CA LYS A 418 29.75 13.63 20.75
C LYS A 418 30.44 14.70 19.90
N GLU A 419 30.21 14.67 18.59
CA GLU A 419 30.80 15.64 17.67
C GLU A 419 30.09 17.00 17.66
N LYS A 420 28.75 16.99 17.68
CA LYS A 420 27.93 18.19 17.44
C LYS A 420 27.28 18.76 18.69
N HIS A 421 27.34 18.05 19.81
CA HIS A 421 26.72 18.44 21.09
C HIS A 421 25.22 18.74 20.94
N CYS A 422 24.53 17.87 20.20
CA CYS A 422 23.15 18.08 19.74
C CYS A 422 22.08 17.41 20.61
N ASN A 423 22.41 16.92 21.82
CA ASN A 423 21.44 16.26 22.72
C ASN A 423 20.12 17.04 22.84
N PRO A 424 20.13 18.37 23.09
CA PRO A 424 18.88 19.10 23.33
C PRO A 424 17.95 19.14 22.12
N ILE A 425 18.49 19.24 20.90
CA ILE A 425 17.67 19.39 19.70
C ILE A 425 17.07 18.05 19.25
N LEU A 426 17.75 16.93 19.55
CA LEU A 426 17.24 15.59 19.29
C LEU A 426 16.10 15.22 20.25
N ILE A 427 16.24 15.55 21.55
CA ILE A 427 15.17 15.39 22.54
C ILE A 427 13.96 16.23 22.15
N ARG A 428 14.18 17.51 21.82
CA ARG A 428 13.10 18.42 21.40
C ARG A 428 12.38 17.90 20.15
N LEU A 429 13.09 17.39 19.15
CA LEU A 429 12.46 16.82 17.96
C LEU A 429 11.49 15.67 18.30
N ALA A 430 11.94 14.72 19.12
CA ALA A 430 11.11 13.57 19.52
C ALA A 430 9.90 13.96 20.38
N TRP A 431 10.08 14.94 21.24
CA TRP A 431 9.02 15.43 22.13
C TRP A 431 7.98 16.23 21.37
N HIS A 432 8.41 16.99 20.36
CA HIS A 432 7.48 17.75 19.53
C HIS A 432 6.67 16.83 18.62
N ASP A 433 7.26 15.77 18.07
CA ASP A 433 6.53 14.72 17.32
C ASP A 433 5.48 14.05 18.21
N ALA A 434 5.90 13.52 19.36
CA ALA A 434 5.02 12.88 20.34
C ALA A 434 3.96 13.82 20.95
N GLY A 435 4.31 15.09 21.13
CA GLY A 435 3.52 16.12 21.79
C GLY A 435 2.25 16.55 21.05
N THR A 436 2.08 16.09 19.81
CA THR A 436 0.90 16.38 19.00
C THR A 436 -0.31 15.50 19.32
N TYR A 437 -0.15 14.43 20.12
CA TYR A 437 -1.22 13.48 20.40
C TYR A 437 -2.43 14.10 21.11
N SER A 438 -3.60 13.53 20.85
CA SER A 438 -4.83 13.82 21.57
C SER A 438 -5.70 12.57 21.71
N VAL A 439 -6.03 12.20 22.96
CA VAL A 439 -6.93 11.09 23.28
C VAL A 439 -8.29 11.29 22.65
N GLU A 440 -8.84 12.50 22.72
CA GLU A 440 -10.15 12.80 22.11
C GLU A 440 -10.09 12.75 20.59
N ALA A 441 -9.00 13.24 19.97
CA ALA A 441 -8.83 13.14 18.53
C ALA A 441 -8.71 11.67 18.08
N ALA A 442 -8.02 10.83 18.85
CA ALA A 442 -7.85 9.41 18.57
C ALA A 442 -9.16 8.60 18.57
N LYS A 443 -10.23 9.11 19.20
CA LYS A 443 -11.56 8.48 19.14
C LYS A 443 -12.23 8.64 17.77
N GLN A 444 -11.79 9.61 16.96
CA GLN A 444 -12.46 10.02 15.72
C GLN A 444 -11.55 9.99 14.50
N LEU A 445 -10.26 10.25 14.70
CA LEU A 445 -9.25 10.28 13.66
C LEU A 445 -8.42 8.99 13.70
N PRO A 446 -8.23 8.30 12.57
CA PRO A 446 -7.36 7.14 12.52
C PRO A 446 -5.90 7.56 12.76
N HIS A 447 -5.07 6.60 13.19
CA HIS A 447 -3.62 6.78 13.13
C HIS A 447 -3.19 7.12 11.69
N PRO A 448 -2.21 8.01 11.49
CA PRO A 448 -1.47 8.82 12.49
C PRO A 448 -2.12 10.18 12.83
N ARG A 449 -3.29 10.51 12.27
CA ARG A 449 -3.89 11.87 12.30
C ARG A 449 -4.33 12.34 13.70
N ALA A 450 -4.35 11.45 14.68
CA ALA A 450 -4.54 11.82 16.08
C ALA A 450 -3.30 12.47 16.72
N GLY A 451 -2.14 12.41 16.06
CA GLY A 451 -0.83 12.83 16.56
C GLY A 451 -0.09 11.72 17.31
N GLY A 452 1.07 12.03 17.86
CA GLY A 452 1.92 11.07 18.58
C GLY A 452 3.25 10.82 17.88
N ALA A 453 4.04 9.89 18.45
CA ALA A 453 5.38 9.57 17.96
C ALA A 453 5.33 8.78 16.64
N THR A 454 4.95 9.45 15.56
CA THR A 454 4.65 8.86 14.24
C THR A 454 5.63 9.30 13.17
N GLY A 455 6.58 10.20 13.50
CA GLY A 455 7.50 10.78 12.54
C GLY A 455 6.83 11.72 11.54
N SER A 456 5.59 12.15 11.77
CA SER A 456 4.87 13.13 10.94
C SER A 456 5.54 14.49 10.95
N ILE A 457 6.27 14.82 12.02
CA ILE A 457 7.00 16.09 12.16
C ILE A 457 7.99 16.35 11.00
N ARG A 458 8.43 15.32 10.27
CA ARG A 458 9.34 15.47 9.13
C ARG A 458 8.71 16.16 7.92
N PHE A 459 7.39 16.18 7.85
CA PHE A 459 6.66 16.79 6.76
C PHE A 459 6.46 18.28 6.97
N LYS A 460 6.33 19.00 5.87
CA LYS A 460 6.30 20.46 5.87
C LYS A 460 5.19 21.06 6.74
N PRO A 461 3.94 20.57 6.75
CA PRO A 461 2.86 21.20 7.52
C PRO A 461 3.21 21.30 9.01
N GLU A 462 3.61 20.18 9.62
CA GLU A 462 3.96 20.14 11.04
C GLU A 462 5.32 20.80 11.31
N MET A 463 6.32 20.59 10.44
CA MET A 463 7.63 21.25 10.58
C MET A 463 7.54 22.78 10.53
N SER A 464 6.50 23.31 9.88
CA SER A 464 6.26 24.76 9.74
C SER A 464 5.54 25.38 10.94
N HIS A 465 5.08 24.59 11.93
CA HIS A 465 4.51 25.12 13.16
C HIS A 465 5.53 26.01 13.88
N GLY A 466 5.08 27.15 14.43
CA GLY A 466 5.99 28.11 15.06
C GLY A 466 6.82 27.50 16.21
N ALA A 467 6.21 26.60 16.98
CA ALA A 467 6.87 25.87 18.06
C ALA A 467 7.98 24.93 17.58
N ASN A 468 8.02 24.56 16.30
CA ASN A 468 9.01 23.66 15.70
C ASN A 468 10.22 24.41 15.08
N ALA A 469 10.28 25.73 15.26
CA ALA A 469 11.39 26.54 14.79
C ALA A 469 12.76 26.00 15.27
N GLY A 470 13.65 25.79 14.28
CA GLY A 470 14.99 25.23 14.47
C GLY A 470 15.09 23.71 14.35
N LEU A 471 13.98 22.95 14.42
CA LEU A 471 13.97 21.49 14.30
C LEU A 471 14.33 20.90 12.92
N PRO A 472 14.30 21.63 11.78
CA PRO A 472 14.88 21.11 10.54
C PRO A 472 16.35 20.73 10.68
N ASN A 473 17.09 21.40 11.58
CA ASN A 473 18.49 21.07 11.85
C ASN A 473 18.64 19.72 12.57
N ALA A 474 17.67 19.33 13.41
CA ALA A 474 17.69 18.01 14.06
C ALA A 474 17.47 16.90 13.04
N LEU A 475 16.51 17.07 12.12
CA LEU A 475 16.30 16.13 11.02
C LEU A 475 17.53 16.04 10.13
N ALA A 476 18.16 17.17 9.78
CA ALA A 476 19.39 17.17 8.99
C ALA A 476 20.54 16.37 9.64
N LEU A 477 20.61 16.33 10.98
CA LEU A 477 21.57 15.49 11.71
C LEU A 477 21.22 14.01 11.66
N LEU A 478 19.92 13.66 11.61
CA LEU A 478 19.45 12.28 11.57
C LEU A 478 19.38 11.71 10.15
N THR A 479 19.26 12.53 9.10
CA THR A 479 19.16 12.08 7.71
C THR A 479 20.30 11.15 7.28
N PRO A 480 21.59 11.46 7.53
CA PRO A 480 22.68 10.55 7.17
C PRO A 480 22.59 9.19 7.89
N ILE A 481 22.10 9.20 9.14
CA ILE A 481 21.88 7.99 9.93
C ILE A 481 20.71 7.20 9.35
N LYS A 482 19.62 7.86 8.96
CA LYS A 482 18.48 7.23 8.27
C LYS A 482 18.90 6.58 6.94
N GLU A 483 19.78 7.24 6.19
CA GLU A 483 20.31 6.73 4.93
C GLU A 483 21.18 5.49 5.15
N GLN A 484 22.00 5.50 6.22
CA GLN A 484 22.84 4.37 6.64
C GLN A 484 22.02 3.20 7.18
N PHE A 485 20.93 3.46 7.93
CA PHE A 485 20.07 2.47 8.57
C PHE A 485 18.62 2.62 8.11
N PRO A 486 18.32 2.21 6.87
CA PRO A 486 17.04 2.53 6.26
C PRO A 486 15.85 1.72 6.72
N GLU A 487 16.10 0.55 7.31
CA GLU A 487 15.07 -0.33 7.87
C GLU A 487 14.44 0.27 9.14
N MET A 488 15.11 1.23 9.77
CA MET A 488 14.56 1.95 10.90
C MET A 488 13.62 3.04 10.39
N GLY A 489 12.36 3.02 10.84
CA GLY A 489 11.38 4.06 10.57
C GLY A 489 11.86 5.43 11.08
N TRP A 490 11.32 6.51 10.52
CA TRP A 490 11.57 7.86 11.02
C TRP A 490 11.04 8.04 12.44
N ALA A 491 9.87 7.50 12.76
CA ALA A 491 9.29 7.52 14.10
C ALA A 491 10.26 6.87 15.12
N ASP A 492 10.77 5.69 14.80
CA ASP A 492 11.75 4.99 15.64
C ASP A 492 13.08 5.71 15.74
N LEU A 493 13.64 6.19 14.62
CA LEU A 493 14.91 6.90 14.61
C LEU A 493 14.86 8.18 15.46
N ILE A 494 13.74 8.92 15.37
CA ILE A 494 13.52 10.14 16.15
C ILE A 494 13.46 9.83 17.64
N GLN A 495 12.67 8.83 18.06
CA GLN A 495 12.56 8.45 19.47
C GLN A 495 13.87 7.85 19.99
N LEU A 496 14.55 7.00 19.21
CA LEU A 496 15.85 6.45 19.53
C LEU A 496 16.90 7.54 19.74
N ALA A 497 16.89 8.58 18.89
CA ALA A 497 17.81 9.70 19.00
C ALA A 497 17.62 10.47 20.32
N SER A 498 16.39 10.62 20.78
CA SER A 498 16.07 11.22 22.07
C SER A 498 16.58 10.38 23.25
N ALA A 499 16.35 9.06 23.23
CA ALA A 499 16.82 8.18 24.31
C ALA A 499 18.35 8.14 24.40
N VAL A 500 19.05 8.05 23.26
CA VAL A 500 20.51 8.12 23.22
C VAL A 500 21.00 9.49 23.68
N ALA A 501 20.32 10.58 23.31
CA ALA A 501 20.67 11.92 23.77
C ALA A 501 20.55 12.11 25.28
N VAL A 502 19.55 11.52 25.93
CA VAL A 502 19.42 11.51 27.40
C VAL A 502 20.56 10.71 28.03
N GLN A 503 20.83 9.50 27.53
CA GLN A 503 21.86 8.62 28.06
C GLN A 503 23.27 9.22 27.93
N GLU A 504 23.62 9.76 26.75
CA GLU A 504 24.92 10.40 26.49
C GLU A 504 25.12 11.69 27.31
N ALA A 505 24.05 12.30 27.81
CA ALA A 505 24.11 13.43 28.72
C ALA A 505 24.26 13.02 30.20
N GLY A 506 24.38 11.71 30.50
CA GLY A 506 24.48 11.17 31.86
C GLY A 506 23.13 10.85 32.51
N GLY A 507 22.05 10.88 31.74
CA GLY A 507 20.71 10.52 32.19
C GLY A 507 20.45 9.00 32.20
N PRO A 508 19.23 8.59 32.58
CA PRO A 508 18.88 7.18 32.68
C PRO A 508 18.78 6.51 31.31
N PHE A 509 18.98 5.19 31.28
CA PHE A 509 18.63 4.37 30.12
C PHE A 509 17.11 4.27 29.97
N ILE A 510 16.60 4.47 28.76
CA ILE A 510 15.18 4.41 28.45
C ILE A 510 14.91 3.17 27.60
N PRO A 511 14.18 2.16 28.11
CA PRO A 511 13.91 0.90 27.40
C PRO A 511 12.80 1.09 26.35
N LEU A 512 13.04 1.93 25.35
CA LEU A 512 12.06 2.21 24.29
C LEU A 512 11.65 0.92 23.56
N ARG A 513 10.38 0.82 23.22
CA ARG A 513 9.90 -0.12 22.20
C ARG A 513 10.11 0.48 20.81
N LEU A 514 10.59 -0.30 19.85
CA LEU A 514 10.83 0.07 18.45
C LEU A 514 10.02 -0.86 17.52
N GLY A 515 9.69 -0.39 16.33
CA GLY A 515 8.75 -1.00 15.38
C GLY A 515 7.53 -0.12 15.13
N ARG A 516 7.65 1.19 15.30
CA ARG A 516 6.55 2.15 15.07
C ARG A 516 6.24 2.25 13.59
N LYS A 517 4.96 2.32 13.26
CA LYS A 517 4.49 2.67 11.93
C LYS A 517 4.69 4.17 11.68
N ASP A 518 5.37 4.49 10.59
CA ASP A 518 5.61 5.88 10.17
C ASP A 518 4.33 6.50 9.57
N ALA A 519 4.11 7.79 9.85
CA ALA A 519 3.24 8.62 9.03
C ALA A 519 3.73 8.59 7.57
N ALA A 520 2.84 8.44 6.60
CA ALA A 520 3.17 8.18 5.20
C ALA A 520 3.32 9.46 4.37
N SER A 521 2.56 10.52 4.70
CA SER A 521 2.53 11.74 3.88
C SER A 521 2.18 13.01 4.66
N GLU A 522 2.14 14.17 3.99
CA GLU A 522 1.84 15.45 4.63
C GLU A 522 0.39 15.53 5.16
N GLU A 523 -0.52 14.74 4.59
CA GLU A 523 -1.92 14.62 5.02
C GLU A 523 -2.08 13.98 6.42
N ASP A 524 -1.01 13.34 6.90
CA ASP A 524 -0.93 12.73 8.22
C ASP A 524 -0.56 13.72 9.33
N CYS A 525 -0.12 14.94 8.98
CA CYS A 525 0.24 15.97 9.94
C CYS A 525 -0.96 16.43 10.76
N THR A 526 -0.70 16.68 12.05
CA THR A 526 -1.71 17.26 12.94
C THR A 526 -1.81 18.78 12.81
N PRO A 527 -2.94 19.40 13.16
CA PRO A 527 -3.06 20.86 13.20
C PRO A 527 -2.12 21.50 14.23
N ASP A 528 -1.69 22.73 13.92
CA ASP A 528 -0.91 23.58 14.83
C ASP A 528 -1.67 23.89 16.14
N GLY A 529 -0.93 24.27 17.18
CA GLY A 529 -1.46 24.70 18.47
C GLY A 529 -1.60 23.58 19.50
N ARG A 530 -1.03 22.41 19.26
CA ARG A 530 -1.06 21.29 20.22
C ARG A 530 0.10 21.31 21.23
N LEU A 531 1.19 22.01 20.95
CA LEU A 531 2.37 22.07 21.82
C LEU A 531 2.25 23.15 22.91
N PRO A 532 2.91 22.99 24.07
CA PRO A 532 2.81 23.96 25.15
C PRO A 532 3.51 25.28 24.78
N ALA A 533 2.79 26.39 24.92
CA ALA A 533 3.38 27.72 24.96
C ALA A 533 4.13 27.96 26.27
N ALA A 534 5.24 28.69 26.20
CA ALA A 534 6.12 28.93 27.34
C ALA A 534 5.64 30.05 28.28
N ALA A 535 4.85 31.01 27.77
CA ALA A 535 4.29 32.14 28.50
C ALA A 535 2.94 32.58 27.93
N ALA A 536 2.19 33.38 28.71
CA ALA A 536 0.90 33.93 28.31
C ALA A 536 1.03 35.01 27.21
N PRO A 537 -0.03 35.25 26.40
CA PRO A 537 -1.33 34.59 26.42
C PRO A 537 -1.24 33.14 25.92
N PHE A 538 -1.82 32.21 26.69
CA PHE A 538 -1.85 30.80 26.32
C PHE A 538 -2.89 30.58 25.20
N PRO A 539 -2.67 29.61 24.28
CA PRO A 539 -3.50 29.45 23.08
C PRO A 539 -5.00 29.27 23.34
N ALA A 540 -5.40 28.72 24.51
CA ALA A 540 -6.81 28.55 24.87
C ALA A 540 -7.31 29.59 25.90
N GLY A 541 -6.54 30.65 26.15
CA GLY A 541 -6.91 31.74 27.04
C GLY A 541 -6.81 31.38 28.53
N GLU A 542 -6.00 30.39 28.88
CA GLU A 542 -5.82 29.93 30.26
C GLU A 542 -5.30 31.03 31.18
N ALA A 543 -5.81 31.05 32.42
CA ALA A 543 -5.45 32.06 33.41
C ALA A 543 -4.10 31.81 34.09
N THR A 544 -3.61 30.56 34.12
CA THR A 544 -2.36 30.18 34.83
C THR A 544 -1.48 29.25 33.99
N PRO A 545 -0.14 29.30 34.17
CA PRO A 545 0.78 28.38 33.50
C PRO A 545 0.50 26.90 33.83
N ALA A 546 0.15 26.59 35.08
CA ALA A 546 -0.17 25.23 35.49
C ALA A 546 -1.43 24.69 34.80
N GLN A 547 -2.47 25.52 34.65
CA GLN A 547 -3.67 25.13 33.91
C GLN A 547 -3.37 24.88 32.43
N HIS A 548 -2.52 25.70 31.82
CA HIS A 548 -2.06 25.52 30.45
C HIS A 548 -1.30 24.19 30.27
N LEU A 549 -0.36 23.88 31.17
CA LEU A 549 0.35 22.59 31.14
C LEU A 549 -0.62 21.41 31.28
N ARG A 550 -1.58 21.47 32.21
CA ARG A 550 -2.62 20.44 32.34
C ARG A 550 -3.44 20.30 31.07
N ASN A 551 -3.91 21.39 30.46
CA ASN A 551 -4.71 21.33 29.23
C ASN A 551 -3.96 20.65 28.08
N VAL A 552 -2.67 20.93 27.94
CA VAL A 552 -1.82 20.31 26.91
C VAL A 552 -1.62 18.82 27.17
N PHE A 553 -1.20 18.46 28.39
CA PHE A 553 -0.74 17.11 28.70
C PHE A 553 -1.86 16.16 29.13
N TYR A 554 -2.93 16.64 29.77
CA TYR A 554 -4.09 15.80 30.09
C TYR A 554 -4.82 15.35 28.83
N ARG A 555 -4.86 16.19 27.79
CA ARG A 555 -5.34 15.81 26.45
C ARG A 555 -4.61 14.58 25.91
N MET A 556 -3.34 14.43 26.27
CA MET A 556 -2.48 13.31 25.87
C MET A 556 -2.66 12.09 26.78
N GLY A 557 -3.37 12.22 27.90
CA GLY A 557 -3.51 11.19 28.92
C GLY A 557 -2.40 11.19 29.97
N LEU A 558 -1.60 12.26 30.06
CA LEU A 558 -0.55 12.41 31.07
C LEU A 558 -1.10 13.08 32.34
N ASN A 559 -0.52 12.75 33.50
CA ASN A 559 -0.90 13.29 34.81
C ASN A 559 0.11 14.31 35.36
N ASP A 560 -0.20 14.92 36.52
CA ASP A 560 0.63 15.96 37.14
C ASP A 560 2.07 15.50 37.43
N GLN A 561 2.27 14.27 37.90
CA GLN A 561 3.60 13.72 38.16
C GLN A 561 4.43 13.60 36.88
N GLU A 562 3.81 13.12 35.80
CA GLU A 562 4.43 12.94 34.48
C GLU A 562 4.76 14.30 33.84
N ILE A 563 3.90 15.31 33.99
CA ILE A 563 4.19 16.69 33.56
C ILE A 563 5.45 17.21 34.25
N VAL A 564 5.51 17.12 35.58
CA VAL A 564 6.65 17.64 36.36
C VAL A 564 7.93 16.86 36.05
N ALA A 565 7.84 15.54 35.89
CA ALA A 565 8.99 14.72 35.50
C ALA A 565 9.51 15.14 34.11
N LEU A 566 8.62 15.28 33.13
CA LEU A 566 9.01 15.69 31.78
C LEU A 566 9.61 17.11 31.74
N SER A 567 9.11 18.06 32.53
CA SER A 567 9.72 19.39 32.64
C SER A 567 11.22 19.33 33.02
N GLY A 568 11.65 18.29 33.74
CA GLY A 568 13.05 18.04 34.06
C GLY A 568 13.99 17.92 32.86
N ALA A 569 13.50 17.65 31.65
CA ALA A 569 14.31 17.62 30.43
C ALA A 569 14.94 18.99 30.09
N HIS A 570 14.39 20.10 30.60
CA HIS A 570 14.99 21.43 30.50
C HIS A 570 16.36 21.54 31.20
N THR A 571 16.80 20.55 31.99
CA THR A 571 18.22 20.45 32.39
C THR A 571 19.16 20.47 31.18
N LEU A 572 18.67 20.06 30.00
CA LEU A 572 19.37 20.09 28.72
C LEU A 572 18.88 21.23 27.83
N GLY A 573 19.84 22.02 27.35
CA GLY A 573 19.63 22.94 26.24
C GLY A 573 19.57 24.40 26.61
N ARG A 574 19.25 25.19 25.58
CA ARG A 574 19.28 26.64 25.60
C ARG A 574 18.10 27.19 24.80
N ALA A 575 17.41 28.18 25.35
CA ALA A 575 16.45 28.99 24.61
C ALA A 575 17.19 30.10 23.85
N ARG A 576 16.74 30.41 22.63
CA ARG A 576 17.24 31.52 21.83
C ARG A 576 16.11 32.45 21.40
N PRO A 577 16.33 33.78 21.39
CA PRO A 577 15.31 34.74 20.97
C PRO A 577 14.72 34.44 19.59
N ASP A 578 15.57 34.06 18.63
CA ASP A 578 15.19 33.83 17.23
C ASP A 578 14.48 32.49 16.98
N ARG A 579 14.61 31.50 17.88
CA ARG A 579 14.12 30.13 17.64
C ARG A 579 13.03 29.71 18.61
N SER A 580 13.23 29.97 19.90
CA SER A 580 12.23 29.66 20.92
C SER A 580 11.35 30.86 21.25
N GLY A 581 11.69 32.07 20.77
CA GLY A 581 10.99 33.29 21.19
C GLY A 581 11.34 33.76 22.60
N PHE A 582 12.34 33.13 23.24
CA PHE A 582 12.76 33.38 24.62
C PHE A 582 14.28 33.30 24.76
N GLY A 583 14.83 33.92 25.81
CA GLY A 583 16.25 33.87 26.14
C GLY A 583 17.00 35.14 25.73
N LYS A 584 18.33 35.09 25.84
CA LYS A 584 19.25 36.19 25.52
C LYS A 584 20.21 35.77 24.38
N GLU A 585 20.88 36.74 23.76
CA GLU A 585 21.91 36.45 22.75
C GLU A 585 23.02 35.56 23.32
N SER A 586 23.45 35.76 24.58
CA SER A 586 24.33 34.85 25.30
C SER A 586 24.23 35.02 26.82
N THR A 587 24.71 34.03 27.57
CA THR A 587 24.93 34.07 29.02
C THR A 587 26.33 33.54 29.34
N LYS A 588 26.81 33.73 30.56
CA LYS A 588 28.12 33.19 30.98
C LYS A 588 28.25 31.66 30.86
N TYR A 589 27.13 30.93 30.78
CA TYR A 589 27.12 29.47 30.64
C TYR A 589 27.11 28.99 29.18
N THR A 590 26.72 29.85 28.25
CA THR A 590 26.41 29.46 26.88
C THR A 590 27.24 30.20 25.84
N LYS A 591 27.90 31.29 26.24
CA LYS A 591 28.72 32.14 25.38
C LYS A 591 29.86 31.35 24.74
N ASP A 592 30.61 30.60 25.55
CA ASP A 592 31.79 29.84 25.13
C ASP A 592 31.53 28.32 25.14
N GLY A 593 30.26 27.93 25.20
CA GLY A 593 29.84 26.53 25.20
C GLY A 593 29.88 25.90 23.80
N PRO A 594 29.86 24.56 23.71
CA PRO A 594 29.92 23.86 22.43
C PRO A 594 28.72 24.14 21.51
N GLY A 595 28.95 23.96 20.21
CA GLY A 595 27.97 24.24 19.16
C GLY A 595 27.88 25.75 18.84
N ALA A 596 26.75 26.21 18.32
CA ALA A 596 26.57 27.63 18.06
C ALA A 596 26.63 28.43 19.39
N PRO A 597 27.39 29.54 19.47
CA PRO A 597 27.46 30.34 20.69
C PRO A 597 26.10 30.96 21.02
N GLY A 598 25.84 31.22 22.30
CA GLY A 598 24.69 32.03 22.73
C GLY A 598 23.46 31.28 23.26
N GLY A 599 22.36 32.00 23.50
CA GLY A 599 21.14 31.49 24.16
C GLY A 599 21.20 31.50 25.69
N SER A 600 20.08 31.25 26.37
CA SER A 600 20.00 31.10 27.84
C SER A 600 19.71 29.65 28.21
N SER A 601 20.46 29.07 29.14
CA SER A 601 20.19 27.73 29.67
C SER A 601 19.36 27.80 30.95
N TRP A 602 18.62 26.73 31.24
CA TRP A 602 17.91 26.58 32.52
C TRP A 602 18.85 26.17 33.66
N THR A 603 19.96 25.52 33.33
CA THR A 603 20.96 25.04 34.29
C THR A 603 22.37 25.48 33.91
N VAL A 604 23.31 25.43 34.87
CA VAL A 604 24.72 25.76 34.64
C VAL A 604 25.39 24.79 33.65
N GLN A 605 25.11 23.50 33.80
CA GLN A 605 25.67 22.42 32.98
C GLN A 605 24.62 21.95 31.96
N TRP A 606 24.26 22.81 31.01
CA TRP A 606 23.15 22.62 30.07
C TRP A 606 23.30 21.47 29.05
N LEU A 607 24.34 20.66 29.17
CA LEU A 607 24.53 19.40 28.42
C LEU A 607 24.53 18.16 29.34
N LYS A 608 24.22 18.34 30.62
CA LYS A 608 24.14 17.27 31.60
C LYS A 608 22.69 17.02 31.99
N PHE A 609 22.28 15.76 31.92
CA PHE A 609 20.96 15.31 32.34
C PHE A 609 21.02 14.88 33.80
N ASP A 610 20.60 15.77 34.70
CA ASP A 610 20.50 15.51 36.13
C ASP A 610 19.32 16.30 36.74
N ASN A 611 19.18 16.29 38.07
CA ASN A 611 18.10 17.02 38.73
C ASN A 611 18.40 18.51 38.97
N SER A 612 19.43 19.09 38.33
CA SER A 612 19.78 20.52 38.49
C SER A 612 18.68 21.46 38.05
N TYR A 613 17.83 21.08 37.08
CA TYR A 613 16.63 21.84 36.71
C TYR A 613 15.77 22.20 37.92
N PHE A 614 15.44 21.20 38.76
CA PHE A 614 14.62 21.41 39.95
C PHE A 614 15.34 22.26 41.01
N ARG A 615 16.66 22.06 41.17
CA ARG A 615 17.48 22.87 42.09
C ARG A 615 17.57 24.33 41.67
N ASP A 616 17.90 24.58 40.41
CA ASP A 616 18.14 25.92 39.89
C ASP A 616 16.84 26.75 39.85
N ILE A 617 15.70 26.12 39.56
CA ILE A 617 14.37 26.77 39.63
C ILE A 617 13.91 27.02 41.06
N TYR A 618 14.16 26.09 41.98
CA TYR A 618 13.77 26.26 43.38
C TYR A 618 14.58 27.36 44.06
N GLU A 619 15.89 27.38 43.84
CA GLU A 619 16.79 28.31 44.52
C GLU A 619 16.81 29.71 43.89
N GLN A 620 16.65 29.81 42.58
CA GLN A 620 16.70 31.06 41.79
C GLN A 620 17.88 32.00 42.13
N LYS A 621 19.02 31.46 42.56
CA LYS A 621 20.18 32.24 42.99
C LYS A 621 20.90 32.96 41.84
N ASN A 622 20.57 32.64 40.59
CA ASN A 622 21.36 33.01 39.42
C ASN A 622 20.49 33.57 38.29
N ALA A 623 20.47 34.89 38.18
CA ALA A 623 19.66 35.62 37.18
C ALA A 623 20.09 35.40 35.72
N ASP A 624 21.20 34.67 35.47
CA ASP A 624 21.61 34.27 34.12
C ASP A 624 20.92 32.99 33.64
N LEU A 625 20.34 32.19 34.54
CA LEU A 625 19.57 31.01 34.19
C LEU A 625 18.14 31.40 33.78
N LEU A 626 17.61 30.66 32.82
CA LEU A 626 16.26 30.86 32.33
C LEU A 626 15.25 30.17 33.26
N VAL A 627 14.20 30.92 33.63
CA VAL A 627 13.01 30.39 34.29
C VAL A 627 11.80 31.00 33.59
N LEU A 628 11.05 30.19 32.84
CA LEU A 628 9.82 30.63 32.20
C LEU A 628 8.65 30.53 33.20
N PRO A 629 7.50 31.20 32.95
CA PRO A 629 6.32 31.03 33.79
C PRO A 629 5.86 29.58 33.93
N THR A 630 6.01 28.77 32.88
CA THR A 630 5.73 27.32 32.89
C THR A 630 6.75 26.51 33.69
N ASP A 631 7.99 27.01 33.84
CA ASP A 631 9.00 26.40 34.71
C ASP A 631 8.76 26.74 36.18
N ALA A 632 8.50 28.02 36.49
CA ALA A 632 8.27 28.48 37.87
C ALA A 632 7.06 27.78 38.50
N CYS A 633 5.99 27.57 37.72
CA CYS A 633 4.74 27.03 38.24
C CYS A 633 4.84 25.61 38.82
N ILE A 634 5.89 24.84 38.50
CA ILE A 634 6.08 23.48 39.04
C ILE A 634 6.31 23.48 40.57
N PHE A 635 6.78 24.60 41.13
CA PHE A 635 6.95 24.79 42.58
C PHE A 635 5.88 25.70 43.21
N GLU A 636 5.06 26.37 42.39
CA GLU A 636 4.00 27.28 42.85
C GLU A 636 2.63 26.61 42.91
N ASP A 637 2.33 25.68 42.00
CA ASP A 637 1.07 24.93 41.98
C ASP A 637 1.07 23.84 43.06
N GLU A 638 0.00 23.78 43.85
CA GLU A 638 -0.11 22.88 45.01
C GLU A 638 -0.01 21.39 44.65
N ALA A 639 -0.43 20.99 43.44
CA ALA A 639 -0.40 19.59 43.04
C ALA A 639 0.90 19.21 42.31
N PHE A 640 1.56 20.15 41.62
CA PHE A 640 2.88 19.91 41.04
C PHE A 640 4.01 19.88 42.08
N LYS A 641 3.92 20.78 43.08
CA LYS A 641 4.97 21.01 44.08
C LYS A 641 5.49 19.74 44.79
N PRO A 642 4.65 18.80 45.25
CA PRO A 642 5.15 17.59 45.92
C PRO A 642 6.08 16.74 45.03
N PHE A 643 5.82 16.69 43.72
CA PHE A 643 6.67 15.98 42.78
C PHE A 643 7.97 16.74 42.50
N ALA A 644 7.89 18.07 42.37
CA ALA A 644 9.06 18.91 42.18
C ALA A 644 10.03 18.85 43.39
N GLU A 645 9.50 18.86 44.62
CA GLU A 645 10.29 18.69 45.84
C GLU A 645 10.89 17.27 45.96
N LYS A 646 10.16 16.23 45.53
CA LYS A 646 10.68 14.86 45.43
C LYS A 646 11.90 14.79 44.51
N TYR A 647 11.83 15.39 43.32
CA TYR A 647 12.91 15.38 42.32
C TYR A 647 14.07 16.30 42.69
N LEU A 648 13.78 17.41 43.37
CA LEU A 648 14.78 18.27 44.01
C LEU A 648 15.63 17.48 45.00
N ALA A 649 15.00 16.67 45.85
CA ALA A 649 15.67 15.90 46.89
C ALA A 649 16.38 14.63 46.39
N SER A 650 15.90 14.02 45.30
CA SER A 650 16.44 12.74 44.81
C SER A 650 16.50 12.67 43.28
N GLN A 651 17.73 12.58 42.76
CA GLN A 651 17.97 12.35 41.33
C GLN A 651 17.48 10.98 40.87
N ASP A 652 17.63 9.93 41.70
CA ASP A 652 17.17 8.59 41.35
C ASP A 652 15.64 8.55 41.19
N ALA A 653 14.94 9.24 42.10
CA ALA A 653 13.50 9.39 42.03
C ALA A 653 13.06 10.15 40.76
N PHE A 654 13.78 11.21 40.39
CA PHE A 654 13.57 11.92 39.13
C PHE A 654 13.79 11.00 37.93
N PHE A 655 14.90 10.27 37.88
CA PHE A 655 15.24 9.39 36.76
C PHE A 655 14.21 8.27 36.57
N GLN A 656 13.76 7.64 37.65
CA GLN A 656 12.73 6.60 37.60
C GLN A 656 11.42 7.13 36.99
N ASP A 657 10.93 8.26 37.49
CA ASP A 657 9.66 8.82 37.02
C ASP A 657 9.79 9.45 35.62
N TYR A 658 10.96 9.99 35.29
CA TYR A 658 11.28 10.47 33.94
C TYR A 658 11.26 9.33 32.92
N VAL A 659 11.86 8.17 33.23
CA VAL A 659 11.81 7.00 32.33
C VAL A 659 10.35 6.58 32.08
N ALA A 660 9.53 6.50 33.13
CA ALA A 660 8.13 6.12 33.00
C ALA A 660 7.34 7.13 32.15
N ALA A 661 7.50 8.44 32.41
CA ALA A 661 6.81 9.49 31.69
C ALA A 661 7.27 9.59 30.22
N HIS A 662 8.58 9.44 29.97
CA HIS A 662 9.16 9.45 28.63
C HIS A 662 8.68 8.26 27.80
N LEU A 663 8.65 7.06 28.37
CA LEU A 663 8.11 5.87 27.70
C LEU A 663 6.64 6.09 27.31
N LYS A 664 5.83 6.53 28.28
CA LYS A 664 4.42 6.82 28.04
C LYS A 664 4.26 7.81 26.89
N LEU A 665 4.95 8.96 26.95
CA LEU A 665 4.94 9.98 25.89
C LEU A 665 5.33 9.40 24.52
N SER A 666 6.41 8.60 24.45
CA SER A 666 6.95 8.03 23.21
C SER A 666 6.06 6.95 22.56
N GLU A 667 5.00 6.53 23.24
CA GLU A 667 4.10 5.45 22.81
C GLU A 667 2.66 5.92 22.61
N LEU A 668 2.38 7.21 22.85
CA LEU A 668 1.08 7.80 22.56
C LEU A 668 0.84 7.88 21.05
N GLY A 669 -0.36 7.45 20.63
CA GLY A 669 -0.79 7.51 19.22
C GLY A 669 -0.04 6.58 18.27
N VAL A 670 0.76 5.65 18.80
CA VAL A 670 1.57 4.71 18.02
C VAL A 670 0.76 3.49 17.57
N GLU A 671 0.87 3.15 16.29
CA GLU A 671 0.61 1.80 15.78
C GLU A 671 1.94 1.06 15.58
N TRP A 672 1.95 -0.24 15.80
CA TRP A 672 3.13 -1.09 15.67
C TRP A 672 3.04 -1.94 14.40
N ASP A 673 4.12 -1.96 13.61
CA ASP A 673 4.27 -2.86 12.46
C ASP A 673 4.90 -4.18 12.93
N GLY A 674 4.05 -5.06 13.47
CA GLY A 674 4.46 -6.33 14.07
C GLY A 674 4.77 -6.23 15.58
N GLU A 675 5.46 -7.24 16.11
CA GLU A 675 5.85 -7.26 17.53
C GLU A 675 6.99 -6.27 17.79
N PRO A 676 6.81 -5.31 18.71
CA PRO A 676 7.82 -4.30 18.95
C PRO A 676 9.05 -4.87 19.68
N VAL A 677 10.23 -4.37 19.31
CA VAL A 677 11.50 -4.72 19.97
C VAL A 677 11.75 -3.76 21.13
N THR A 678 11.86 -4.28 22.34
CA THR A 678 12.19 -3.47 23.52
C THR A 678 13.70 -3.33 23.66
N LEU A 679 14.19 -2.10 23.76
CA LEU A 679 15.61 -1.84 24.00
C LEU A 679 16.05 -2.43 25.33
N THR A 680 17.18 -3.13 25.29
CA THR A 680 17.89 -3.59 26.47
C THR A 680 19.13 -2.71 26.71
N ALA A 681 19.54 -2.65 27.97
CA ALA A 681 20.56 -1.73 28.47
C ALA A 681 21.96 -2.03 27.91
#